data_AF-A0A8T4LF21-F1
#
_entry.id   AF-A0A8T4LF21-F1
#
_cell.length_a   1.000
_cell.length_b   1.000
_cell.length_c   1.000
_cell.angle_alpha   90.00
_cell.angle_beta   90.00
_cell.angle_gamma   90.00
#
_symmetry.space_group_name_H-M   'P 1'
#
loop_
_entity.id
_entity.type
_entity.pdbx_description
1 polymer ?
#
loop_
_entity_poly.entity_id
_entity_poly.type
_entity_poly.pdbx_seq_one_letter_code
_entity_poly.pdbx_strand_id
1 'polypeptide(L)'
;MSKLITITSGKGGVGKSLSYDEYVSLANGDVVKIGPYIDYLASRGAIKQKILISNDGKQEIFEVIEPVKDFRINIVDFKNGKLISRKDSPVCMMRKPAPKKLLRIGTNNGEINVTKEHEFLVLRDGSLKKIRAEDLIEKKDYLLYYNYPMTQQEFDRIDIFQAKLLGYLIGDGHFEKRKNGTILHVFSHENKCLEDIKTTFKNVFGDFKLLKDKRNNVWRVSYTKQKDINEFLSYFGVRIANAGDKEIPPKIFNSDSIACASFVSALFDCDAHVCKNRNSIEYDTKSEKLAYQVSNLLRSRFNIDNQIKVRFVRFSGIKRKYFRVVISGEDALSFYMKVGFGVVDKKRRLEENISAKKNHTNIKLYPLGKLFRNIREDSNKTGVDLASFLGCTRQSVYGYEWGIYALSKSSTQRFLDFFNSFGFSNENLEFVKEILVKGYSFRRVNLIEEIDYDKEYVYDFQVSEEGGHFVHASGIVISNTTTAINLGAALNSFGKDVVILDANLTTPNVGLHLGAPLVPVNLNHVLLGKANVADAVYEHESGTKIVPSSLSIKDLQAVNHNRLKEVGRKLKKLADYVIYDSAAGLGDETLAAIESGDEMIIVTNPEIPAVTDALKASKVIEQMGKKIRGVIITRVRGSKSEMPIENVREMLELPILGVIPEDANVQKALVMKDALVHTHPRSKAARAYKKIAAKLAGVSYKEKSWLESLFGL
;
A
#
# COMPACT_ATOMS: atom_id res chain seq x y z
N MET A 1 17.59 -8.78 14.61
CA MET A 1 17.87 -9.24 13.24
C MET A 1 16.81 -10.24 12.79
N SER A 2 15.60 -9.75 12.58
CA SER A 2 14.57 -10.40 11.77
C SER A 2 13.82 -9.30 11.03
N LYS A 3 13.79 -9.42 9.71
CA LYS A 3 13.43 -8.37 8.76
C LYS A 3 12.35 -8.92 7.85
N LEU A 4 11.11 -8.56 8.15
CA LEU A 4 10.01 -8.69 7.20
C LEU A 4 9.30 -7.35 7.17
N ILE A 5 9.25 -6.76 5.99
CA ILE A 5 8.87 -5.37 5.80
C ILE A 5 7.66 -5.34 4.87
N THR A 6 6.56 -4.78 5.37
CA THR A 6 5.45 -4.39 4.51
C THR A 6 5.86 -3.11 3.79
N ILE A 7 6.09 -3.18 2.49
CA ILE A 7 6.40 -2.00 1.68
C ILE A 7 5.15 -1.14 1.55
N THR A 8 5.16 0.02 2.21
CA THR A 8 4.16 1.08 1.99
C THR A 8 4.70 2.04 0.94
N SER A 9 3.90 2.47 -0.03
CA SER A 9 4.39 3.39 -1.06
C SER A 9 4.56 4.80 -0.49
N GLY A 10 5.75 5.08 0.04
CA GLY A 10 6.26 6.45 0.22
C GLY A 10 6.32 7.17 -1.14
N LYS A 11 6.44 8.50 -1.15
CA LYS A 11 6.66 9.19 -2.44
C LYS A 11 8.01 8.77 -3.00
N GLY A 12 8.12 8.51 -4.30
CA GLY A 12 9.38 8.27 -4.99
C GLY A 12 10.28 9.51 -4.97
N GLY A 13 10.95 9.72 -3.84
CA GLY A 13 12.07 10.61 -3.72
C GLY A 13 13.32 9.77 -4.00
N VAL A 14 14.05 10.16 -5.03
CA VAL A 14 15.46 9.79 -5.23
C VAL A 14 16.18 9.86 -3.88
N GLY A 15 16.69 8.71 -3.42
CA GLY A 15 17.08 8.49 -2.03
C GLY A 15 16.55 7.19 -1.43
N LYS A 16 15.24 6.93 -1.55
CA LYS A 16 14.54 5.87 -0.79
C LYS A 16 14.87 4.47 -1.31
N SER A 17 15.47 3.63 -0.47
CA SER A 17 15.86 2.27 -0.87
C SER A 17 16.06 1.32 0.33
N LEU A 18 15.91 0.03 0.07
CA LEU A 18 16.11 -1.11 0.96
C LEU A 18 17.51 -1.73 0.78
N SER A 19 18.01 -2.38 1.84
CA SER A 19 19.27 -3.13 1.77
C SER A 19 19.15 -4.46 1.00
N TYR A 20 20.26 -4.96 0.44
CA TYR A 20 20.34 -6.18 -0.37
C TYR A 20 19.60 -7.40 0.20
N ASP A 21 19.73 -7.62 1.52
CA ASP A 21 19.20 -8.78 2.23
C ASP A 21 17.74 -8.64 2.74
N GLU A 22 17.05 -7.52 2.48
CA GLU A 22 15.66 -7.36 2.93
C GLU A 22 14.70 -8.34 2.26
N TYR A 23 13.80 -8.94 3.05
CA TYR A 23 12.72 -9.79 2.53
C TYR A 23 11.48 -8.97 2.16
N VAL A 24 11.00 -9.19 0.94
CA VAL A 24 9.82 -8.56 0.35
C VAL A 24 8.70 -9.59 0.27
N SER A 25 7.47 -9.16 0.56
CA SER A 25 6.27 -10.02 0.53
C SER A 25 5.53 -9.89 -0.80
N LEU A 26 5.32 -11.01 -1.50
CA LEU A 26 4.55 -11.08 -2.74
C LEU A 26 3.04 -11.11 -2.47
N ALA A 27 2.24 -10.84 -3.50
CA ALA A 27 0.79 -10.69 -3.37
C ALA A 27 0.08 -11.99 -2.93
N ASN A 28 0.61 -13.15 -3.35
CA ASN A 28 0.16 -14.49 -2.94
C ASN A 28 0.68 -14.93 -1.54
N GLY A 29 1.61 -14.17 -0.95
CA GLY A 29 2.17 -14.43 0.37
C GLY A 29 3.56 -15.09 0.40
N ASP A 30 4.16 -15.46 -0.74
CA ASP A 30 5.58 -15.88 -0.76
C ASP A 30 6.52 -14.68 -0.46
N VAL A 31 7.81 -14.95 -0.28
CA VAL A 31 8.84 -13.93 -0.06
C VAL A 31 10.07 -14.12 -0.93
N VAL A 32 10.69 -13.01 -1.32
CA VAL A 32 12.03 -12.98 -1.94
C VAL A 32 12.97 -12.08 -1.14
N LYS A 33 14.30 -12.25 -1.29
CA LYS A 33 15.25 -11.19 -0.95
C LYS A 33 15.36 -10.21 -2.11
N ILE A 34 15.30 -8.90 -1.83
CA ILE A 34 15.20 -7.88 -2.87
C ILE A 34 16.44 -7.84 -3.78
N GLY A 35 17.64 -7.73 -3.20
CA GLY A 35 18.88 -7.58 -3.98
C GLY A 35 19.18 -8.77 -4.89
N PRO A 36 19.27 -10.00 -4.37
CA PRO A 36 19.49 -11.20 -5.18
C PRO A 36 18.47 -11.41 -6.31
N TYR A 37 17.22 -10.98 -6.11
CA TYR A 37 16.17 -11.12 -7.12
C TYR A 37 16.31 -10.08 -8.23
N ILE A 38 16.54 -8.82 -7.87
CA ILE A 38 16.71 -7.71 -8.82
C ILE A 38 18.02 -7.89 -9.62
N ASP A 39 19.12 -8.28 -8.96
CA ASP A 39 20.40 -8.55 -9.65
C ASP A 39 20.33 -9.75 -10.59
N TYR A 40 19.55 -10.78 -10.24
CA TYR A 40 19.28 -11.91 -11.13
C TYR A 40 18.54 -11.47 -12.41
N LEU A 41 17.52 -10.62 -12.28
CA LEU A 41 16.82 -10.04 -13.45
C LEU A 41 17.75 -9.12 -14.26
N ALA A 42 18.54 -8.29 -13.58
CA ALA A 42 19.55 -7.43 -14.21
C ALA A 42 20.53 -8.23 -15.08
N SER A 43 21.06 -9.35 -14.54
CA SER A 43 22.00 -10.24 -15.22
C SER A 43 21.45 -10.89 -16.50
N ARG A 44 20.12 -10.90 -16.67
CA ARG A 44 19.44 -11.42 -17.87
C ARG A 44 19.14 -10.35 -18.92
N GLY A 45 19.73 -9.16 -18.79
CA GLY A 45 19.58 -8.06 -19.75
C GLY A 45 18.28 -7.28 -19.61
N ALA A 46 17.52 -7.46 -18.53
CA ALA A 46 16.24 -6.77 -18.29
C ALA A 46 16.40 -5.31 -17.80
N ILE A 47 17.54 -4.67 -18.06
CA ILE A 47 17.91 -3.35 -17.53
C ILE A 47 17.58 -2.25 -18.54
N LYS A 48 16.90 -1.19 -18.07
CA LYS A 48 16.90 0.14 -18.71
C LYS A 48 17.45 1.16 -17.71
N GLN A 49 18.47 1.92 -18.08
CA GLN A 49 18.94 3.02 -17.26
C GLN A 49 17.96 4.19 -17.33
N LYS A 50 17.63 4.78 -16.17
CA LYS A 50 16.84 6.00 -16.03
C LYS A 50 17.55 6.95 -15.07
N ILE A 51 17.82 8.17 -15.52
CA ILE A 51 18.27 9.25 -14.64
C ILE A 51 17.04 9.79 -13.92
N LEU A 52 17.02 9.77 -12.60
CA LEU A 52 15.98 10.41 -11.80
C LEU A 52 16.55 11.61 -11.05
N ILE A 53 15.84 12.74 -11.14
CA ILE A 53 16.22 13.99 -10.47
C ILE A 53 15.39 14.12 -9.19
N SER A 54 16.09 14.26 -8.07
CA SER A 54 15.56 14.32 -6.71
C SER A 54 14.75 15.57 -6.41
N ASN A 55 14.05 15.53 -5.28
CA ASN A 55 13.31 16.67 -4.75
C ASN A 55 14.24 17.81 -4.27
N ASP A 56 15.53 17.52 -4.06
CA ASP A 56 16.61 18.49 -3.78
C ASP A 56 17.54 18.74 -4.98
N GLY A 57 17.11 18.39 -6.20
CA GLY A 57 17.79 18.73 -7.46
C GLY A 57 18.98 17.85 -7.85
N LYS A 58 19.40 16.90 -7.00
CA LYS A 58 20.47 15.94 -7.31
C LYS A 58 20.01 14.94 -8.37
N GLN A 59 20.88 14.63 -9.31
CA GLN A 59 20.67 13.55 -10.28
C GLN A 59 21.24 12.25 -9.68
N GLU A 60 20.42 11.21 -9.53
CA GLU A 60 20.91 9.84 -9.33
C GLU A 60 20.55 8.98 -10.55
N ILE A 61 21.49 8.14 -10.98
CA ILE A 61 21.24 7.16 -12.03
C ILE A 61 20.68 5.90 -11.36
N PHE A 62 19.50 5.47 -11.83
CA PHE A 62 18.90 4.21 -11.44
C PHE A 62 18.93 3.23 -12.61
N GLU A 63 19.16 1.96 -12.29
CA GLU A 63 18.87 0.85 -13.17
C GLU A 63 17.46 0.35 -12.87
N VAL A 64 16.59 0.41 -13.88
CA VAL A 64 15.18 0.04 -13.76
C VAL A 64 14.91 -1.20 -14.60
N ILE A 65 14.24 -2.17 -13.98
CA ILE A 65 13.84 -3.44 -14.57
C ILE A 65 12.32 -3.42 -14.72
N GLU A 66 11.85 -3.73 -15.93
CA GLU A 66 10.42 -3.70 -16.27
C GLU A 66 9.61 -4.73 -15.45
N PRO A 67 8.28 -4.55 -15.31
CA PRO A 67 7.45 -5.42 -14.51
C PRO A 67 7.49 -6.88 -14.98
N VAL A 68 7.85 -7.78 -14.07
CA VAL A 68 7.76 -9.22 -14.32
C VAL A 68 6.33 -9.66 -13.99
N LYS A 69 5.67 -10.32 -14.95
CA LYS A 69 4.24 -10.70 -14.88
C LYS A 69 3.81 -11.31 -13.53
N ASP A 70 4.65 -12.21 -13.01
CA ASP A 70 4.40 -13.00 -11.80
C ASP A 70 4.92 -12.31 -10.52
N PHE A 71 5.61 -11.16 -10.64
CA PHE A 71 6.09 -10.36 -9.51
C PHE A 71 5.09 -9.25 -9.20
N ARG A 72 4.16 -9.58 -8.30
CA ARG A 72 3.05 -8.71 -7.90
C ARG A 72 3.11 -8.54 -6.38
N ILE A 73 2.88 -7.33 -5.86
CA ILE A 73 2.90 -7.05 -4.42
C ILE A 73 1.60 -6.38 -3.96
N ASN A 74 1.30 -6.47 -2.66
CA ASN A 74 0.18 -5.75 -2.07
C ASN A 74 0.69 -4.45 -1.42
N ILE A 75 0.05 -3.32 -1.71
CA ILE A 75 0.55 -1.96 -1.45
C ILE A 75 -0.43 -1.18 -0.56
N VAL A 76 0.09 -0.47 0.45
CA VAL A 76 -0.67 0.51 1.23
C VAL A 76 -0.10 1.91 0.96
N ASP A 77 -0.99 2.86 0.66
CA ASP A 77 -0.71 4.28 0.51
C ASP A 77 -1.62 5.13 1.43
N PHE A 78 -1.24 6.38 1.65
CA PHE A 78 -1.99 7.36 2.42
C PHE A 78 -2.13 8.64 1.60
N LYS A 79 -3.33 8.87 1.08
CA LYS A 79 -3.71 10.07 0.33
C LYS A 79 -4.91 10.73 1.02
N ASN A 80 -4.93 12.05 1.10
CA ASN A 80 -6.06 12.85 1.63
C ASN A 80 -6.62 12.36 2.99
N GLY A 81 -5.73 11.98 3.91
CA GLY A 81 -6.10 11.52 5.26
C GLY A 81 -6.64 10.08 5.35
N LYS A 82 -6.77 9.35 4.23
CA LYS A 82 -7.33 7.99 4.17
C LYS A 82 -6.30 6.96 3.73
N LEU A 83 -6.43 5.73 4.23
CA LEU A 83 -5.56 4.61 3.85
C LEU A 83 -6.12 3.86 2.65
N ILE A 84 -5.45 4.05 1.50
CA ILE A 84 -5.75 3.39 0.23
C ILE A 84 -4.93 2.11 0.16
N SER A 85 -5.55 1.00 -0.24
CA SER A 85 -4.90 -0.29 -0.27
C SER A 85 -5.11 -0.96 -1.64
N ARG A 86 -4.01 -1.17 -2.39
CA ARG A 86 -4.01 -1.81 -3.72
C ARG A 86 -3.46 -3.24 -3.63
N LYS A 87 -4.20 -4.20 -4.16
CA LYS A 87 -3.79 -5.61 -4.18
C LYS A 87 -3.09 -5.95 -5.50
N ASP A 88 -2.31 -7.04 -5.47
CA ASP A 88 -1.81 -7.74 -6.65
C ASP A 88 -1.22 -6.81 -7.73
N SER A 89 -0.53 -5.76 -7.26
CA SER A 89 -0.10 -4.64 -8.07
C SER A 89 1.20 -4.99 -8.77
N PRO A 90 1.28 -4.86 -10.11
CA PRO A 90 2.52 -5.09 -10.83
C PRO A 90 3.51 -3.95 -10.53
N VAL A 91 4.77 -4.32 -10.39
CA VAL A 91 5.84 -3.38 -10.02
C VAL A 91 7.07 -3.55 -10.91
N CYS A 92 7.60 -2.43 -11.39
CA CYS A 92 8.95 -2.36 -11.93
C CYS A 92 9.94 -2.38 -10.75
N MET A 93 11.13 -2.90 -10.98
CA MET A 93 12.19 -3.03 -9.97
C MET A 93 13.29 -2.00 -10.19
N MET A 94 13.98 -1.59 -9.12
CA MET A 94 15.06 -0.61 -9.17
C MET A 94 16.28 -1.07 -8.39
N ARG A 95 17.46 -0.64 -8.87
CA ARG A 95 18.67 -0.52 -8.06
C ARG A 95 19.42 0.78 -8.37
N LYS A 96 20.12 1.34 -7.38
CA LYS A 96 21.04 2.47 -7.53
C LYS A 96 22.30 2.29 -6.68
N PRO A 97 23.42 2.99 -6.99
CA PRO A 97 24.63 2.94 -6.16
C PRO A 97 24.32 3.24 -4.69
N ALA A 98 24.94 2.47 -3.80
CA ALA A 98 24.66 2.53 -2.38
C ALA A 98 25.36 3.70 -1.67
N PRO A 99 24.72 4.33 -0.67
CA PRO A 99 25.44 5.12 0.32
C PRO A 99 26.32 4.21 1.19
N LYS A 100 27.46 4.72 1.67
CA LYS A 100 28.37 4.01 2.60
C LYS A 100 27.71 3.55 3.90
N LYS A 101 26.56 4.16 4.26
CA LYS A 101 25.83 3.91 5.49
C LYS A 101 24.32 3.90 5.28
N LEU A 102 23.62 3.13 6.11
CA LEU A 102 22.17 3.03 6.20
C LEU A 102 21.70 3.30 7.64
N LEU A 103 20.41 3.56 7.82
CA LEU A 103 19.75 3.50 9.12
C LEU A 103 19.10 2.13 9.33
N ARG A 104 19.34 1.53 10.49
CA ARG A 104 18.68 0.32 10.96
C ARG A 104 17.62 0.71 11.99
N ILE A 105 16.35 0.61 11.60
CA ILE A 105 15.19 0.92 12.45
C ILE A 105 14.71 -0.38 13.09
N GLY A 106 14.85 -0.51 14.40
CA GLY A 106 14.36 -1.64 15.18
C GLY A 106 13.03 -1.33 15.87
N THR A 107 12.11 -2.30 15.91
CA THR A 107 10.77 -2.15 16.49
C THR A 107 10.48 -3.20 17.58
N ASN A 108 9.26 -3.20 18.15
CA ASN A 108 8.80 -4.28 19.03
C ASN A 108 8.52 -5.62 18.30
N ASN A 109 8.49 -5.65 16.96
CA ASN A 109 8.36 -6.88 16.19
C ASN A 109 9.11 -6.82 14.85
N GLY A 110 10.44 -6.94 14.90
CA GLY A 110 11.33 -6.92 13.74
C GLY A 110 12.05 -5.59 13.53
N GLU A 111 12.87 -5.54 12.49
CA GLU A 111 13.70 -4.39 12.11
C GLU A 111 13.82 -4.26 10.58
N ILE A 112 14.46 -3.20 10.12
CA ILE A 112 14.69 -2.86 8.70
C ILE A 112 15.98 -2.06 8.55
N ASN A 113 16.76 -2.28 7.47
CA ASN A 113 17.83 -1.37 7.07
C ASN A 113 17.41 -0.60 5.81
N VAL A 114 17.47 0.73 5.88
CA VAL A 114 17.02 1.66 4.83
C VAL A 114 17.96 2.85 4.69
N THR A 115 17.88 3.53 3.56
CA THR A 115 18.47 4.86 3.39
C THR A 115 17.78 5.90 4.30
N LYS A 116 18.45 7.02 4.57
CA LYS A 116 17.97 8.05 5.54
C LYS A 116 16.65 8.69 5.11
N GLU A 117 16.47 8.80 3.81
CA GLU A 117 15.36 9.45 3.13
C GLU A 117 14.09 8.57 3.09
N HIS A 118 14.20 7.27 3.41
CA HIS A 118 13.11 6.29 3.31
C HIS A 118 11.91 6.68 4.18
N GLU A 119 10.72 6.76 3.59
CA GLU A 119 9.50 7.20 4.26
C GLU A 119 8.71 6.04 4.85
N PHE A 120 8.38 6.14 6.14
CA PHE A 120 7.43 5.27 6.81
C PHE A 120 6.08 5.99 7.01
N LEU A 121 4.99 5.21 7.02
CA LEU A 121 3.73 5.66 7.62
C LEU A 121 3.81 5.49 9.13
N VAL A 122 3.67 6.59 9.88
CA VAL A 122 3.87 6.65 11.33
C VAL A 122 2.67 7.28 12.02
N LEU A 123 2.17 6.61 13.05
CA LEU A 123 1.23 7.19 14.00
C LEU A 123 2.01 7.95 15.07
N ARG A 124 1.93 9.29 15.04
CA ARG A 124 2.54 10.20 16.02
C ARG A 124 1.44 11.11 16.57
N ASP A 125 1.31 11.17 17.89
CA ASP A 125 0.29 11.98 18.61
C ASP A 125 -1.17 11.72 18.20
N GLY A 126 -1.51 10.49 17.83
CA GLY A 126 -2.87 10.12 17.37
C GLY A 126 -3.14 10.42 15.88
N SER A 127 -2.20 11.05 15.19
CA SER A 127 -2.28 11.37 13.75
C SER A 127 -1.35 10.49 12.91
N LEU A 128 -1.80 10.03 11.74
CA LEU A 128 -0.95 9.30 10.80
C LEU A 128 -0.25 10.26 9.84
N LYS A 129 1.08 10.10 9.67
CA LYS A 129 1.95 10.97 8.88
C LYS A 129 2.95 10.12 8.07
N LYS A 130 3.44 10.64 6.93
CA LYS A 130 4.66 10.11 6.29
C LYS A 130 5.87 10.81 6.94
N ILE A 131 6.85 10.05 7.41
CA ILE A 131 8.03 10.52 8.15
C ILE A 131 9.26 9.77 7.63
N ARG A 132 10.40 10.45 7.42
CA ARG A 132 11.64 9.81 6.96
C ARG A 132 12.29 8.96 8.06
N ALA A 133 13.15 8.02 7.68
CA ALA A 133 13.92 7.19 8.60
C ALA A 133 14.80 8.03 9.54
N GLU A 134 15.35 9.14 9.04
CA GLU A 134 16.13 10.13 9.82
C GLU A 134 15.28 11.00 10.78
N ASP A 135 13.99 11.17 10.50
CA ASP A 135 13.04 11.97 11.30
C ASP A 135 12.28 11.14 12.36
N LEU A 136 12.57 9.84 12.46
CA LEU A 136 11.95 8.93 13.44
C LEU A 136 12.45 9.20 14.86
N ILE A 137 11.58 8.99 15.85
CA ILE A 137 11.89 9.18 17.27
C ILE A 137 11.61 7.89 18.05
N GLU A 138 12.68 7.29 18.58
CA GLU A 138 12.58 6.13 19.47
C GLU A 138 11.54 6.29 20.57
N LYS A 139 10.83 5.20 20.85
CA LYS A 139 9.83 5.04 21.90
C LYS A 139 8.61 5.97 21.79
N LYS A 140 8.62 6.99 20.92
CA LYS A 140 7.46 7.84 20.60
C LYS A 140 6.72 7.36 19.35
N ASP A 141 7.47 6.92 18.33
CA ASP A 141 6.88 6.58 17.04
C ASP A 141 6.36 5.15 16.94
N TYR A 142 5.32 5.01 16.12
CA TYR A 142 4.61 3.78 15.88
C TYR A 142 4.39 3.59 14.38
N LEU A 143 5.21 2.75 13.75
CA LEU A 143 5.14 2.44 12.32
C LEU A 143 3.83 1.68 12.03
N LEU A 144 3.12 2.06 10.97
CA LEU A 144 1.94 1.36 10.47
C LEU A 144 2.35 -0.02 9.96
N TYR A 145 1.60 -1.05 10.36
CA TYR A 145 1.78 -2.42 9.90
C TYR A 145 0.45 -3.02 9.46
N TYR A 146 0.44 -3.58 8.26
CA TYR A 146 -0.78 -4.10 7.63
C TYR A 146 -0.68 -5.59 7.31
N ASN A 147 -1.62 -6.37 7.85
CA ASN A 147 -1.88 -7.72 7.40
C ASN A 147 -2.83 -7.63 6.20
N TYR A 148 -2.34 -7.96 5.01
CA TYR A 148 -3.19 -8.02 3.83
C TYR A 148 -3.95 -9.36 3.79
N PRO A 149 -5.29 -9.39 3.99
CA PRO A 149 -6.04 -10.60 3.72
C PRO A 149 -6.08 -10.84 2.21
N MET A 150 -5.62 -12.01 1.77
CA MET A 150 -5.68 -12.37 0.36
C MET A 150 -7.16 -12.48 -0.08
N THR A 151 -7.55 -11.81 -1.16
CA THR A 151 -8.86 -12.03 -1.79
C THR A 151 -8.79 -13.26 -2.70
N GLN A 152 -9.96 -13.79 -3.06
CA GLN A 152 -10.09 -14.90 -3.99
C GLN A 152 -9.38 -14.60 -5.32
N GLN A 153 -8.24 -15.26 -5.52
CA GLN A 153 -7.79 -15.65 -6.86
C GLN A 153 -8.49 -16.97 -7.23
N GLU A 154 -8.40 -17.40 -8.48
CA GLU A 154 -8.68 -18.80 -8.80
C GLU A 154 -7.63 -19.67 -8.08
N PHE A 155 -8.06 -20.41 -7.06
CA PHE A 155 -7.14 -21.18 -6.24
C PHE A 155 -6.66 -22.44 -6.97
N ASP A 156 -5.37 -22.74 -6.83
CA ASP A 156 -4.79 -24.02 -7.19
C ASP A 156 -5.55 -25.13 -6.44
N ARG A 157 -6.13 -26.08 -7.18
CA ARG A 157 -6.80 -27.25 -6.57
C ARG A 157 -5.74 -28.19 -5.99
N ILE A 158 -5.65 -28.18 -4.67
CA ILE A 158 -4.81 -29.08 -3.87
C ILE A 158 -5.70 -29.71 -2.81
N ASP A 159 -5.69 -31.04 -2.70
CA ASP A 159 -6.47 -31.71 -1.65
C ASP A 159 -5.78 -31.64 -0.27
N ILE A 160 -6.55 -31.92 0.78
CA ILE A 160 -6.10 -31.84 2.17
C ILE A 160 -4.91 -32.77 2.44
N PHE A 161 -4.87 -33.97 1.84
CA PHE A 161 -3.78 -34.92 2.03
C PHE A 161 -2.52 -34.49 1.27
N GLN A 162 -2.65 -33.99 0.04
CA GLN A 162 -1.53 -33.37 -0.70
C GLN A 162 -0.91 -32.22 0.13
N ALA A 163 -1.75 -31.33 0.66
CA ALA A 163 -1.30 -30.22 1.51
C ALA A 163 -0.61 -30.69 2.80
N LYS A 164 -1.19 -31.67 3.52
CA LYS A 164 -0.55 -32.29 4.70
C LYS A 164 0.79 -32.93 4.36
N LEU A 165 0.87 -33.67 3.24
CA LEU A 165 2.10 -34.35 2.82
C LEU A 165 3.23 -33.35 2.59
N LEU A 166 2.95 -32.23 1.93
CA LEU A 166 3.92 -31.15 1.72
C LEU A 166 4.38 -30.54 3.06
N GLY A 167 3.47 -30.39 4.05
CA GLY A 167 3.81 -29.96 5.40
C GLY A 167 4.76 -30.92 6.11
N TYR A 168 4.43 -32.23 6.12
CA TYR A 168 5.28 -33.27 6.71
C TYR A 168 6.62 -33.43 5.99
N LEU A 169 6.68 -33.27 4.67
CA LEU A 169 7.92 -33.30 3.90
C LEU A 169 8.86 -32.14 4.28
N ILE A 170 8.30 -30.97 4.60
CA ILE A 170 9.08 -29.79 4.98
C ILE A 170 9.50 -29.83 6.46
N GLY A 171 8.69 -30.44 7.34
CA GLY A 171 9.12 -30.83 8.69
C GLY A 171 10.05 -32.06 8.68
N ASP A 172 9.55 -33.19 9.18
CA ASP A 172 10.26 -34.46 9.38
C ASP A 172 10.58 -35.26 8.08
N GLY A 173 10.51 -34.63 6.90
CA GLY A 173 10.79 -35.26 5.60
C GLY A 173 12.25 -35.26 5.13
N HIS A 174 12.63 -36.31 4.41
CA HIS A 174 13.94 -36.53 3.80
C HIS A 174 13.85 -37.19 2.41
N PHE A 175 14.76 -36.81 1.51
CA PHE A 175 14.87 -37.35 0.15
C PHE A 175 16.22 -38.07 -0.01
N GLU A 176 16.19 -39.40 0.00
CA GLU A 176 17.39 -40.24 -0.14
C GLU A 176 17.69 -40.45 -1.63
N LYS A 177 18.72 -39.77 -2.15
CA LYS A 177 19.18 -39.94 -3.55
C LYS A 177 19.93 -41.26 -3.71
N ARG A 178 19.57 -42.05 -4.74
CA ARG A 178 20.23 -43.29 -5.18
C ARG A 178 20.62 -43.20 -6.65
N LYS A 179 21.48 -44.11 -7.11
CA LYS A 179 21.92 -44.20 -8.52
C LYS A 179 20.76 -44.22 -9.54
N ASN A 180 19.62 -44.82 -9.17
CA ASN A 180 18.48 -45.05 -10.05
C ASN A 180 17.20 -44.30 -9.59
N GLY A 181 17.33 -43.22 -8.81
CA GLY A 181 16.18 -42.39 -8.40
C GLY A 181 16.24 -41.85 -6.97
N THR A 182 15.14 -41.24 -6.52
CA THR A 182 14.98 -40.67 -5.16
C THR A 182 13.98 -41.50 -4.35
N ILE A 183 14.31 -41.83 -3.10
CA ILE A 183 13.35 -42.38 -2.13
C ILE A 183 12.85 -41.24 -1.24
N LEU A 184 11.53 -41.15 -1.11
CA LEU A 184 10.84 -40.17 -0.28
C LEU A 184 10.57 -40.81 1.10
N HIS A 185 11.02 -40.15 2.17
CA HIS A 185 10.83 -40.59 3.55
C HIS A 185 10.20 -39.47 4.39
N VAL A 186 9.31 -39.86 5.31
CA VAL A 186 8.88 -39.03 6.44
C VAL A 186 9.05 -39.83 7.74
N PHE A 187 9.61 -39.20 8.75
CA PHE A 187 9.87 -39.80 10.06
C PHE A 187 8.85 -39.32 11.10
N SER A 188 8.47 -40.18 12.05
CA SER A 188 7.64 -39.79 13.20
C SER A 188 7.78 -40.77 14.36
N HIS A 189 7.45 -40.32 15.57
CA HIS A 189 7.16 -41.22 16.69
C HIS A 189 5.68 -41.63 16.68
N GLU A 190 5.39 -42.75 17.33
CA GLU A 190 4.05 -43.38 17.41
C GLU A 190 3.03 -42.46 18.10
N ASN A 191 3.48 -41.65 19.07
CA ASN A 191 2.69 -40.67 19.82
C ASN A 191 2.73 -39.24 19.25
N LYS A 192 3.25 -39.05 18.03
CA LYS A 192 3.15 -37.79 17.26
C LYS A 192 2.02 -37.92 16.21
N CYS A 193 2.37 -37.83 14.92
CA CYS A 193 1.47 -37.71 13.78
C CYS A 193 1.52 -38.94 12.84
N LEU A 194 2.08 -40.06 13.30
CA LEU A 194 2.35 -41.24 12.46
C LEU A 194 1.12 -41.76 11.71
N GLU A 195 -0.03 -41.83 12.37
CA GLU A 195 -1.28 -42.32 11.74
C GLU A 195 -1.85 -41.34 10.70
N ASP A 196 -1.68 -40.04 10.91
CA ASP A 196 -2.07 -39.02 9.93
C ASP A 196 -1.10 -39.01 8.73
N ILE A 197 0.20 -39.22 8.95
CA ILE A 197 1.18 -39.45 7.89
C ILE A 197 0.84 -40.72 7.10
N LYS A 198 0.56 -41.85 7.75
CA LYS A 198 0.15 -43.11 7.09
C LYS A 198 -1.11 -42.91 6.25
N THR A 199 -2.12 -42.24 6.81
CA THR A 199 -3.37 -41.93 6.10
C THR A 199 -3.13 -41.00 4.92
N THR A 200 -2.30 -39.98 5.10
CA THR A 200 -1.89 -39.02 4.06
C THR A 200 -1.16 -39.70 2.90
N PHE A 201 -0.16 -40.55 3.18
CA PHE A 201 0.52 -41.33 2.13
C PHE A 201 -0.46 -42.26 1.40
N LYS A 202 -1.38 -42.92 2.10
CA LYS A 202 -2.37 -43.81 1.47
C LYS A 202 -3.25 -43.08 0.46
N ASN A 203 -3.69 -41.87 0.79
CA ASN A 203 -4.57 -41.09 -0.09
C ASN A 203 -3.82 -40.44 -1.28
N VAL A 204 -2.58 -39.98 -1.09
CA VAL A 204 -1.81 -39.32 -2.18
C VAL A 204 -1.10 -40.31 -3.10
N PHE A 205 -0.62 -41.44 -2.57
CA PHE A 205 0.35 -42.31 -3.25
C PHE A 205 -0.04 -43.80 -3.30
N GLY A 206 -1.13 -44.20 -2.62
CA GLY A 206 -1.46 -45.60 -2.39
C GLY A 206 -0.48 -46.27 -1.43
N ASP A 207 -0.06 -47.49 -1.74
CA ASP A 207 0.76 -48.29 -0.83
C ASP A 207 2.17 -47.74 -0.60
N PHE A 208 2.56 -47.72 0.67
CA PHE A 208 3.86 -47.23 1.16
C PHE A 208 4.54 -48.29 2.04
N LYS A 209 5.85 -48.15 2.25
CA LYS A 209 6.63 -49.03 3.13
C LYS A 209 6.80 -48.38 4.50
N LEU A 210 6.22 -48.99 5.53
CA LEU A 210 6.42 -48.61 6.93
C LEU A 210 7.61 -49.41 7.52
N LEU A 211 8.55 -48.72 8.14
CA LEU A 211 9.73 -49.31 8.80
C LEU A 211 9.91 -48.71 10.19
N LYS A 212 10.40 -49.48 11.17
CA LYS A 212 10.70 -48.98 12.53
C LYS A 212 12.20 -49.10 12.84
N ASP A 213 12.84 -47.98 13.19
CA ASP A 213 14.16 -48.00 13.79
C ASP A 213 14.02 -48.37 15.28
N LYS A 214 14.44 -49.59 15.61
CA LYS A 214 14.41 -50.13 16.98
C LYS A 214 15.35 -49.39 17.95
N ARG A 215 16.37 -48.68 17.47
CA ARG A 215 17.35 -47.97 18.33
C ARG A 215 16.78 -46.68 18.93
N ASN A 216 15.98 -45.96 18.17
CA ASN A 216 15.47 -44.62 18.55
C ASN A 216 13.94 -44.58 18.72
N ASN A 217 13.24 -45.71 18.55
CA ASN A 217 11.77 -45.80 18.52
C ASN A 217 11.13 -44.80 17.52
N VAL A 218 11.75 -44.65 16.36
CA VAL A 218 11.29 -43.79 15.25
C VAL A 218 10.71 -44.68 14.15
N TRP A 219 9.53 -44.33 13.66
CA TRP A 219 8.95 -44.91 12.45
C TRP A 219 9.31 -44.08 11.23
N ARG A 220 9.52 -44.75 10.09
CA ARG A 220 9.85 -44.17 8.79
C ARG A 220 8.85 -44.65 7.75
N VAL A 221 7.96 -43.77 7.33
CA VAL A 221 7.07 -43.98 6.18
C VAL A 221 7.87 -43.68 4.91
N SER A 222 7.86 -44.61 3.94
CA SER A 222 8.78 -44.61 2.80
C SER A 222 8.08 -44.90 1.48
N TYR A 223 8.40 -44.14 0.43
CA TYR A 223 7.83 -44.29 -0.90
C TYR A 223 8.90 -44.23 -2.00
N THR A 224 8.69 -44.99 -3.09
CA THR A 224 9.78 -45.39 -4.01
C THR A 224 9.44 -45.36 -5.51
N LYS A 225 8.18 -45.13 -5.90
CA LYS A 225 7.78 -45.13 -7.32
C LYS A 225 8.25 -43.83 -7.98
N GLN A 226 9.18 -43.93 -8.93
CA GLN A 226 9.90 -42.76 -9.46
C GLN A 226 9.03 -41.84 -10.31
N LYS A 227 8.10 -42.38 -11.12
CA LYS A 227 7.15 -41.57 -11.88
C LYS A 227 6.34 -40.69 -10.91
N ASP A 228 5.66 -41.33 -9.97
CA ASP A 228 4.72 -40.73 -9.04
C ASP A 228 5.41 -39.68 -8.13
N ILE A 229 6.66 -39.94 -7.71
CA ILE A 229 7.50 -38.97 -6.98
C ILE A 229 7.86 -37.77 -7.88
N ASN A 230 8.33 -37.99 -9.10
CA ASN A 230 8.75 -36.90 -10.00
C ASN A 230 7.56 -36.04 -10.43
N GLU A 231 6.41 -36.66 -10.71
CA GLU A 231 5.14 -36.00 -11.05
C GLU A 231 4.66 -35.12 -9.88
N PHE A 232 4.66 -35.65 -8.65
CA PHE A 232 4.34 -34.89 -7.44
C PHE A 232 5.30 -33.71 -7.20
N LEU A 233 6.62 -33.95 -7.23
CA LEU A 233 7.62 -32.90 -7.02
C LEU A 233 7.54 -31.80 -8.08
N SER A 234 7.31 -32.17 -9.35
CA SER A 234 7.17 -31.23 -10.46
C SER A 234 5.87 -30.43 -10.38
N TYR A 235 4.73 -31.07 -10.07
CA TYR A 235 3.44 -30.41 -9.98
C TYR A 235 3.41 -29.37 -8.85
N PHE A 236 3.92 -29.70 -7.67
CA PHE A 236 3.93 -28.79 -6.53
C PHE A 236 5.11 -27.81 -6.50
N GLY A 237 6.12 -28.00 -7.37
CA GLY A 237 7.33 -27.17 -7.41
C GLY A 237 8.28 -27.40 -6.21
N VAL A 238 8.31 -28.63 -5.68
CA VAL A 238 9.05 -28.98 -4.47
C VAL A 238 10.54 -29.17 -4.79
N ARG A 239 11.40 -28.31 -4.23
CA ARG A 239 12.86 -28.45 -4.36
C ARG A 239 13.41 -29.43 -3.31
N ILE A 240 14.23 -30.39 -3.76
CA ILE A 240 15.01 -31.26 -2.87
C ILE A 240 16.16 -30.43 -2.26
N ALA A 241 15.99 -30.02 -1.02
CA ALA A 241 16.80 -29.02 -0.33
C ALA A 241 17.32 -29.51 1.04
N ASN A 242 18.43 -28.94 1.52
CA ASN A 242 18.87 -29.19 2.90
C ASN A 242 17.98 -28.43 3.90
N ALA A 243 18.07 -28.77 5.19
CA ALA A 243 17.26 -28.12 6.23
C ALA A 243 17.43 -26.58 6.34
N GLY A 244 18.55 -26.01 5.85
CA GLY A 244 18.75 -24.55 5.76
C GLY A 244 18.12 -23.90 4.53
N ASP A 245 17.79 -24.70 3.50
CA ASP A 245 17.36 -24.25 2.17
C ASP A 245 15.93 -24.69 1.85
N LYS A 246 15.26 -25.44 2.75
CA LYS A 246 13.84 -25.81 2.63
C LYS A 246 12.99 -24.54 2.48
N GLU A 247 11.95 -24.61 1.65
CA GLU A 247 11.00 -23.53 1.39
C GLU A 247 9.58 -24.10 1.18
N ILE A 248 8.54 -23.30 1.44
CA ILE A 248 7.15 -23.65 1.11
C ILE A 248 7.03 -23.79 -0.43
N PRO A 249 6.34 -24.81 -0.97
CA PRO A 249 6.21 -25.02 -2.40
C PRO A 249 5.28 -23.96 -3.01
N PRO A 250 5.57 -23.39 -4.20
CA PRO A 250 4.81 -22.26 -4.75
C PRO A 250 3.29 -22.47 -4.81
N LYS A 251 2.82 -23.68 -5.15
CA LYS A 251 1.39 -24.01 -5.22
C LYS A 251 0.62 -23.79 -3.91
N ILE A 252 1.25 -23.95 -2.74
CA ILE A 252 0.61 -23.70 -1.44
C ILE A 252 0.18 -22.23 -1.29
N PHE A 253 0.99 -21.27 -1.77
CA PHE A 253 0.62 -19.85 -1.74
C PHE A 253 -0.56 -19.51 -2.65
N ASN A 254 -0.85 -20.36 -3.63
CA ASN A 254 -1.95 -20.19 -4.57
C ASN A 254 -3.18 -21.05 -4.20
N SER A 255 -3.14 -21.84 -3.11
CA SER A 255 -4.24 -22.73 -2.70
C SER A 255 -5.35 -22.01 -1.92
N ASP A 256 -6.47 -22.67 -1.63
CA ASP A 256 -7.45 -22.16 -0.67
C ASP A 256 -6.93 -22.17 0.80
N SER A 257 -7.67 -21.56 1.71
CA SER A 257 -7.28 -21.46 3.12
C SER A 257 -7.34 -22.78 3.90
N ILE A 258 -8.10 -23.79 3.46
CA ILE A 258 -8.19 -25.13 4.08
C ILE A 258 -6.95 -25.95 3.74
N ALA A 259 -6.52 -25.92 2.47
CA ALA A 259 -5.24 -26.48 2.05
C ALA A 259 -4.07 -25.79 2.77
N CYS A 260 -4.06 -24.44 2.82
CA CYS A 260 -3.05 -23.70 3.59
C CYS A 260 -3.03 -24.09 5.08
N ALA A 261 -4.20 -24.27 5.72
CA ALA A 261 -4.30 -24.64 7.12
C ALA A 261 -3.79 -26.07 7.36
N SER A 262 -4.16 -27.00 6.47
CA SER A 262 -3.72 -28.41 6.50
C SER A 262 -2.20 -28.53 6.37
N PHE A 263 -1.59 -27.74 5.46
CA PHE A 263 -0.15 -27.62 5.32
C PHE A 263 0.54 -27.11 6.59
N VAL A 264 0.07 -25.97 7.14
CA VAL A 264 0.68 -25.36 8.33
C VAL A 264 0.51 -26.26 9.55
N SER A 265 -0.65 -26.90 9.74
CA SER A 265 -0.90 -27.81 10.87
C SER A 265 0.03 -29.02 10.81
N ALA A 266 0.18 -29.68 9.66
CA ALA A 266 1.10 -30.80 9.47
C ALA A 266 2.58 -30.40 9.73
N LEU A 267 3.00 -29.23 9.24
CA LEU A 267 4.35 -28.69 9.50
C LEU A 267 4.57 -28.36 10.98
N PHE A 268 3.54 -27.85 11.66
CA PHE A 268 3.59 -27.53 13.09
C PHE A 268 3.51 -28.79 13.98
N ASP A 269 2.89 -29.86 13.51
CA ASP A 269 2.88 -31.17 14.18
C ASP A 269 4.26 -31.85 14.19
N CYS A 270 5.12 -31.58 13.21
CA CYS A 270 6.55 -31.95 13.27
C CYS A 270 7.29 -31.17 14.38
N ASP A 271 7.55 -29.88 14.16
CA ASP A 271 8.58 -29.10 14.88
C ASP A 271 8.04 -28.09 15.91
N ALA A 272 6.79 -27.65 15.81
CA ALA A 272 6.29 -26.59 16.69
C ALA A 272 6.00 -27.08 18.12
N HIS A 273 6.16 -26.18 19.09
CA HIS A 273 5.98 -26.43 20.51
C HIS A 273 4.98 -25.46 21.15
N VAL A 274 4.18 -25.94 22.10
CA VAL A 274 3.20 -25.13 22.85
C VAL A 274 3.75 -24.85 24.26
N CYS A 275 4.09 -23.59 24.55
CA CYS A 275 4.77 -23.21 25.78
C CYS A 275 3.80 -23.07 26.95
N LYS A 276 3.85 -24.02 27.90
CA LYS A 276 2.95 -24.12 29.09
C LYS A 276 2.76 -22.83 29.91
N ASN A 277 3.74 -21.93 29.94
CA ASN A 277 3.76 -20.78 30.85
C ASN A 277 3.65 -19.41 30.13
N ARG A 278 3.45 -19.39 28.81
CA ARG A 278 3.53 -18.15 28.00
C ARG A 278 2.33 -17.90 27.07
N ASN A 279 1.37 -18.85 26.99
CA ASN A 279 0.29 -18.85 25.99
C ASN A 279 0.82 -18.50 24.59
N SER A 280 1.81 -19.30 24.16
CA SER A 280 2.53 -19.10 22.91
C SER A 280 2.87 -20.41 22.21
N ILE A 281 2.87 -20.37 20.89
CA ILE A 281 3.32 -21.43 19.99
C ILE A 281 4.67 -20.99 19.41
N GLU A 282 5.68 -21.86 19.47
CA GLU A 282 7.02 -21.61 18.94
C GLU A 282 7.39 -22.69 17.90
N TYR A 283 7.59 -22.28 16.64
CA TYR A 283 8.08 -23.13 15.55
C TYR A 283 9.54 -22.73 15.23
N ASP A 284 10.49 -23.64 15.46
CA ASP A 284 11.92 -23.44 15.16
C ASP A 284 12.28 -24.08 13.80
N THR A 285 13.00 -23.36 12.93
CA THR A 285 13.56 -23.90 11.68
C THR A 285 14.99 -23.40 11.43
N LYS A 286 15.76 -24.08 10.57
CA LYS A 286 17.07 -23.59 10.11
C LYS A 286 16.95 -22.67 8.89
N SER A 287 15.90 -22.81 8.09
CA SER A 287 15.72 -22.02 6.87
C SER A 287 15.17 -20.63 7.21
N GLU A 288 15.93 -19.60 6.82
CA GLU A 288 15.54 -18.20 6.97
C GLU A 288 14.30 -17.90 6.11
N LYS A 289 14.30 -18.36 4.84
CA LYS A 289 13.18 -18.19 3.92
C LYS A 289 11.92 -18.87 4.46
N LEU A 290 12.01 -20.12 4.92
CA LEU A 290 10.86 -20.87 5.44
C LEU A 290 10.23 -20.20 6.66
N ALA A 291 11.03 -19.60 7.54
CA ALA A 291 10.51 -18.84 8.68
C ALA A 291 9.68 -17.63 8.22
N TYR A 292 10.14 -16.86 7.23
CA TYR A 292 9.38 -15.74 6.66
C TYR A 292 8.15 -16.20 5.86
N GLN A 293 8.28 -17.26 5.08
CA GLN A 293 7.16 -17.87 4.34
C GLN A 293 6.02 -18.34 5.25
N VAL A 294 6.33 -19.11 6.31
CA VAL A 294 5.37 -19.53 7.34
C VAL A 294 4.76 -18.30 8.03
N SER A 295 5.61 -17.34 8.40
CA SER A 295 5.20 -16.08 9.05
C SER A 295 4.21 -15.28 8.19
N ASN A 296 4.38 -15.27 6.87
CA ASN A 296 3.50 -14.61 5.91
C ASN A 296 2.23 -15.40 5.60
N LEU A 297 2.30 -16.72 5.45
CA LEU A 297 1.12 -17.56 5.21
C LEU A 297 0.14 -17.44 6.40
N LEU A 298 0.68 -17.38 7.63
CA LEU A 298 -0.08 -17.10 8.86
C LEU A 298 -0.82 -15.74 8.82
N ARG A 299 -0.15 -14.66 8.40
CA ARG A 299 -0.75 -13.32 8.34
C ARG A 299 -1.73 -13.17 7.18
N SER A 300 -1.35 -13.60 5.98
CA SER A 300 -2.11 -13.36 4.73
C SER A 300 -3.37 -14.21 4.60
N ARG A 301 -3.34 -15.47 5.08
CA ARG A 301 -4.48 -16.40 4.97
C ARG A 301 -5.35 -16.46 6.21
N PHE A 302 -4.78 -16.22 7.40
CA PHE A 302 -5.50 -16.40 8.67
C PHE A 302 -5.58 -15.14 9.54
N ASN A 303 -4.89 -14.05 9.16
CA ASN A 303 -4.71 -12.84 9.99
C ASN A 303 -4.06 -13.14 11.36
N ILE A 304 -3.20 -14.18 11.41
CA ILE A 304 -2.43 -14.58 12.58
C ILE A 304 -1.07 -13.86 12.53
N ASP A 305 -0.93 -12.82 13.34
CA ASP A 305 0.35 -12.14 13.52
C ASP A 305 1.26 -12.93 14.46
N ASN A 306 2.55 -12.74 14.26
CA ASN A 306 3.59 -13.55 14.85
C ASN A 306 4.93 -12.80 14.83
N GLN A 307 5.90 -13.25 15.63
CA GLN A 307 7.25 -12.70 15.69
C GLN A 307 8.27 -13.71 15.17
N ILE A 308 9.28 -13.29 14.41
CA ILE A 308 10.44 -14.14 14.12
C ILE A 308 11.58 -13.75 15.05
N LYS A 309 12.17 -14.73 15.75
CA LYS A 309 13.30 -14.53 16.66
C LYS A 309 14.47 -15.39 16.21
N VAL A 310 15.66 -14.80 16.08
CA VAL A 310 16.88 -15.57 15.83
C VAL A 310 17.32 -16.24 17.13
N ARG A 311 17.51 -17.55 17.07
CA ARG A 311 18.00 -18.39 18.17
C ARG A 311 19.38 -18.92 17.78
N PHE A 312 20.30 -18.99 18.72
CA PHE A 312 21.58 -19.67 18.54
C PHE A 312 21.62 -20.91 19.42
N VAL A 313 21.89 -22.08 18.82
CA VAL A 313 21.99 -23.36 19.51
C VAL A 313 23.41 -23.89 19.34
N ARG A 314 24.11 -24.18 20.44
CA ARG A 314 25.39 -24.90 20.39
C ARG A 314 25.11 -26.40 20.26
N PHE A 315 25.74 -27.05 19.28
CA PHE A 315 25.70 -28.50 19.11
C PHE A 315 27.09 -28.96 18.67
N SER A 316 27.70 -29.89 19.41
CA SER A 316 29.10 -30.32 19.22
C SER A 316 30.07 -29.13 19.08
N GLY A 317 30.01 -28.19 20.03
CA GLY A 317 30.78 -26.93 20.02
C GLY A 317 30.26 -25.86 19.05
N ILE A 318 29.79 -26.25 17.86
CA ILE A 318 29.38 -25.36 16.77
C ILE A 318 28.10 -24.58 17.13
N LYS A 319 28.16 -23.24 17.06
CA LYS A 319 27.03 -22.32 17.27
C LYS A 319 26.20 -22.20 15.99
N ARG A 320 25.05 -22.87 15.91
CA ARG A 320 24.14 -22.88 14.75
C ARG A 320 23.04 -21.82 14.89
N LYS A 321 22.76 -21.07 13.81
CA LYS A 321 21.64 -20.11 13.70
C LYS A 321 20.34 -20.89 13.43
N TYR A 322 19.26 -20.51 14.09
CA TYR A 322 17.89 -20.99 13.90
C TYR A 322 16.94 -19.78 13.92
N PHE A 323 15.76 -19.95 13.32
CA PHE A 323 14.71 -18.95 13.21
C PHE A 323 13.44 -19.48 13.84
N ARG A 324 12.89 -18.71 14.77
CA ARG A 324 11.74 -19.10 15.58
C ARG A 324 10.54 -18.23 15.27
N VAL A 325 9.51 -18.79 14.65
CA VAL A 325 8.19 -18.15 14.52
C VAL A 325 7.46 -18.31 15.86
N VAL A 326 7.02 -17.21 16.46
CA VAL A 326 6.32 -17.15 17.75
C VAL A 326 4.94 -16.54 17.57
N ILE A 327 3.91 -17.30 17.85
CA ILE A 327 2.50 -16.87 17.89
C ILE A 327 2.10 -16.77 19.38
N SER A 328 1.40 -15.72 19.82
CA SER A 328 0.96 -15.61 21.24
C SER A 328 -0.27 -14.74 21.44
N GLY A 329 -0.96 -14.92 22.57
CA GLY A 329 -2.14 -14.12 22.93
C GLY A 329 -3.34 -14.34 22.01
N GLU A 330 -4.02 -13.26 21.59
CA GLU A 330 -5.18 -13.31 20.68
C GLU A 330 -4.88 -14.04 19.36
N ASP A 331 -3.63 -14.00 18.91
CA ASP A 331 -3.16 -14.71 17.71
C ASP A 331 -2.96 -16.21 17.94
N ALA A 332 -2.68 -16.67 19.16
CA ALA A 332 -2.61 -18.10 19.49
C ALA A 332 -4.02 -18.73 19.56
N LEU A 333 -5.02 -17.99 20.06
CA LEU A 333 -6.44 -18.36 19.91
C LEU A 333 -6.85 -18.37 18.44
N SER A 334 -6.41 -17.38 17.65
CA SER A 334 -6.69 -17.35 16.21
C SER A 334 -6.05 -18.53 15.47
N PHE A 335 -4.87 -19.01 15.90
CA PHE A 335 -4.28 -20.25 15.38
C PHE A 335 -5.10 -21.48 15.77
N TYR A 336 -5.50 -21.61 17.03
CA TYR A 336 -6.35 -22.72 17.50
C TYR A 336 -7.64 -22.85 16.66
N MET A 337 -8.31 -21.72 16.40
CA MET A 337 -9.60 -21.69 15.70
C MET A 337 -9.51 -21.85 14.16
N LYS A 338 -8.35 -21.56 13.53
CA LYS A 338 -8.22 -21.48 12.06
C LYS A 338 -7.23 -22.48 11.44
N VAL A 339 -6.34 -23.06 12.24
CA VAL A 339 -5.27 -23.96 11.78
C VAL A 339 -5.17 -25.18 12.66
N GLY A 340 -5.04 -24.98 13.98
CA GLY A 340 -4.98 -26.06 14.97
C GLY A 340 -3.74 -26.96 14.86
N PHE A 341 -3.75 -28.03 15.65
CA PHE A 341 -2.80 -29.14 15.61
C PHE A 341 -3.57 -30.44 15.37
N GLY A 342 -3.06 -31.33 14.52
CA GLY A 342 -3.53 -32.70 14.42
C GLY A 342 -3.07 -33.57 15.60
N VAL A 343 -1.90 -33.28 16.17
CA VAL A 343 -1.42 -33.98 17.37
C VAL A 343 -2.25 -33.54 18.59
N VAL A 344 -3.12 -34.44 19.06
CA VAL A 344 -4.02 -34.28 20.22
C VAL A 344 -3.32 -33.66 21.42
N ASP A 345 -2.12 -34.12 21.74
CA ASP A 345 -1.38 -33.68 22.92
C ASP A 345 -0.73 -32.29 22.77
N LYS A 346 -0.60 -31.77 21.53
CA LYS A 346 -0.31 -30.35 21.26
C LYS A 346 -1.58 -29.51 21.34
N LYS A 347 -2.68 -30.01 20.76
CA LYS A 347 -4.00 -29.34 20.78
C LYS A 347 -4.48 -29.07 22.21
N ARG A 348 -4.50 -30.11 23.06
CA ARG A 348 -4.88 -30.02 24.48
C ARG A 348 -4.08 -28.99 25.27
N ARG A 349 -2.76 -28.96 25.09
CA ARG A 349 -1.87 -27.96 25.74
C ARG A 349 -2.14 -26.53 25.26
N LEU A 350 -2.66 -26.35 24.04
CA LEU A 350 -3.06 -25.05 23.52
C LEU A 350 -4.43 -24.63 24.09
N GLU A 351 -5.38 -25.55 24.20
CA GLU A 351 -6.67 -25.35 24.88
C GLU A 351 -6.47 -24.95 26.36
N GLU A 352 -5.61 -25.68 27.09
CA GLU A 352 -5.18 -25.38 28.47
C GLU A 352 -4.58 -23.96 28.58
N ASN A 353 -3.65 -23.61 27.67
CA ASN A 353 -2.99 -22.30 27.61
C ASN A 353 -3.97 -21.14 27.31
N ILE A 354 -4.95 -21.35 26.43
CA ILE A 354 -5.94 -20.35 26.02
C ILE A 354 -6.95 -20.09 27.14
N SER A 355 -7.34 -21.14 27.86
CA SER A 355 -8.32 -21.07 28.95
C SER A 355 -7.75 -20.39 30.21
N ALA A 356 -6.42 -20.36 30.37
CA ALA A 356 -5.74 -19.69 31.46
C ALA A 356 -5.83 -18.15 31.32
N LYS A 357 -6.41 -17.48 32.33
CA LYS A 357 -6.64 -16.01 32.41
C LYS A 357 -5.38 -15.10 32.44
N LYS A 358 -4.23 -15.51 31.89
CA LYS A 358 -2.99 -14.72 31.89
C LYS A 358 -2.24 -14.76 30.56
N ASN A 359 -2.27 -13.63 29.84
CA ASN A 359 -1.10 -12.85 29.38
C ASN A 359 -1.47 -11.95 28.19
N HIS A 360 -1.41 -10.63 28.38
CA HIS A 360 -1.47 -9.67 27.26
C HIS A 360 -0.10 -9.59 26.59
N THR A 361 0.05 -10.16 25.38
CA THR A 361 1.32 -10.10 24.64
C THR A 361 1.32 -8.91 23.67
N ASN A 362 2.24 -7.97 23.91
CA ASN A 362 2.36 -6.66 23.26
C ASN A 362 2.88 -6.73 21.80
N ILE A 363 2.20 -7.51 20.95
CA ILE A 363 2.52 -7.71 19.53
C ILE A 363 1.75 -6.71 18.65
N LYS A 364 0.41 -6.72 18.73
CA LYS A 364 -0.48 -5.74 18.08
C LYS A 364 -0.78 -4.61 19.06
N LEU A 365 -0.15 -3.46 18.84
CA LEU A 365 -0.39 -2.26 19.64
C LEU A 365 -1.37 -1.35 18.91
N TYR A 366 -2.32 -0.78 19.65
CA TYR A 366 -3.16 0.33 19.23
C TYR A 366 -2.81 1.55 20.10
N PRO A 367 -1.88 2.42 19.66
CA PRO A 367 -1.38 3.57 20.44
C PRO A 367 -2.35 4.77 20.43
N LEU A 368 -3.65 4.47 20.45
CA LEU A 368 -4.73 5.41 20.17
C LEU A 368 -5.22 6.14 21.44
N GLY A 369 -4.52 6.01 22.57
CA GLY A 369 -4.91 6.59 23.86
C GLY A 369 -5.24 8.08 23.80
N LYS A 370 -4.33 8.89 23.24
CA LYS A 370 -4.53 10.34 23.06
C LYS A 370 -5.71 10.67 22.12
N LEU A 371 -5.97 9.80 21.14
CA LEU A 371 -7.11 9.95 20.24
C LEU A 371 -8.43 9.59 20.94
N PHE A 372 -8.46 8.51 21.72
CA PHE A 372 -9.61 8.14 22.56
C PHE A 372 -9.90 9.17 23.65
N ARG A 373 -8.88 9.82 24.20
CA ARG A 373 -9.05 10.96 25.10
C ARG A 373 -9.82 12.10 24.41
N ASN A 374 -9.39 12.50 23.22
CA ASN A 374 -10.08 13.53 22.43
C ASN A 374 -11.52 13.10 22.15
N ILE A 375 -11.75 11.89 21.61
CA ILE A 375 -13.09 11.32 21.37
C ILE A 375 -13.96 11.35 22.63
N ARG A 376 -13.40 11.01 23.80
CA ARG A 376 -14.13 11.03 25.08
C ARG A 376 -14.50 12.46 25.48
N GLU A 377 -13.58 13.40 25.36
CA GLU A 377 -13.78 14.81 25.70
C GLU A 377 -14.79 15.47 24.72
N ASP A 378 -14.67 15.22 23.41
CA ASP A 378 -15.64 15.60 22.37
C ASP A 378 -17.06 15.04 22.65
N SER A 379 -17.14 13.81 23.19
CA SER A 379 -18.41 13.14 23.51
C SER A 379 -19.07 13.59 24.83
N ASN A 380 -18.46 14.55 25.54
CA ASN A 380 -18.88 15.00 26.87
C ASN A 380 -19.00 13.86 27.91
N LYS A 381 -18.13 12.84 27.82
CA LYS A 381 -18.07 11.73 28.79
C LYS A 381 -16.89 11.87 29.75
N THR A 382 -17.10 11.47 30.99
CA THR A 382 -16.04 11.43 32.00
C THR A 382 -15.24 10.13 31.90
N GLY A 383 -14.02 10.12 32.47
CA GLY A 383 -13.26 8.88 32.66
C GLY A 383 -13.93 7.87 33.62
N VAL A 384 -15.01 8.26 34.33
CA VAL A 384 -15.80 7.34 35.18
C VAL A 384 -16.80 6.56 34.33
N ASP A 385 -17.49 7.22 33.41
CA ASP A 385 -18.49 6.60 32.53
C ASP A 385 -17.85 5.50 31.67
N LEU A 386 -16.72 5.83 31.05
CA LEU A 386 -15.92 4.91 30.24
C LEU A 386 -15.33 3.77 31.09
N ALA A 387 -14.87 4.07 32.31
CA ALA A 387 -14.34 3.03 33.22
C ALA A 387 -15.43 2.03 33.64
N SER A 388 -16.64 2.53 33.93
CA SER A 388 -17.82 1.74 34.29
C SER A 388 -18.19 0.76 33.18
N PHE A 389 -18.39 1.26 31.94
CA PHE A 389 -18.71 0.42 30.78
C PHE A 389 -17.63 -0.63 30.47
N LEU A 390 -16.35 -0.26 30.60
CA LEU A 390 -15.22 -1.17 30.34
C LEU A 390 -14.97 -2.21 31.45
N GLY A 391 -15.66 -2.10 32.60
CA GLY A 391 -15.44 -2.94 33.76
C GLY A 391 -14.06 -2.76 34.39
N CYS A 392 -13.55 -1.52 34.49
CA CYS A 392 -12.20 -1.22 34.96
C CYS A 392 -12.15 0.05 35.84
N THR A 393 -10.96 0.43 36.32
CA THR A 393 -10.78 1.64 37.14
C THR A 393 -10.56 2.89 36.30
N ARG A 394 -10.95 4.07 36.80
CA ARG A 394 -10.66 5.36 36.14
C ARG A 394 -9.16 5.57 35.89
N GLN A 395 -8.32 5.09 36.81
CA GLN A 395 -6.86 5.08 36.68
C GLN A 395 -6.39 4.21 35.50
N SER A 396 -7.09 3.10 35.21
CA SER A 396 -6.81 2.28 34.02
C SER A 396 -7.14 3.05 32.73
N VAL A 397 -8.30 3.70 32.68
CA VAL A 397 -8.71 4.55 31.55
C VAL A 397 -7.69 5.65 31.28
N TYR A 398 -7.28 6.42 32.31
CA TYR A 398 -6.26 7.45 32.16
C TYR A 398 -4.87 6.89 31.80
N GLY A 399 -4.53 5.67 32.26
CA GLY A 399 -3.33 4.97 31.82
C GLY A 399 -3.32 4.62 30.32
N TYR A 400 -4.48 4.26 29.74
CA TYR A 400 -4.62 4.14 28.29
C TYR A 400 -4.56 5.51 27.60
N GLU A 401 -5.33 6.49 28.07
CA GLU A 401 -5.44 7.83 27.46
C GLU A 401 -4.10 8.59 27.41
N TRP A 402 -3.28 8.48 28.45
CA TRP A 402 -1.93 9.06 28.50
C TRP A 402 -0.86 8.22 27.78
N GLY A 403 -1.22 7.09 27.18
CA GLY A 403 -0.31 6.23 26.45
C GLY A 403 0.69 5.46 27.31
N ILE A 404 0.45 5.37 28.63
CA ILE A 404 1.21 4.51 29.56
C ILE A 404 0.99 3.04 29.17
N TYR A 405 -0.25 2.72 28.77
CA TYR A 405 -0.64 1.42 28.23
C TYR A 405 -1.12 1.58 26.78
N ALA A 406 -0.64 0.73 25.87
CA ALA A 406 -1.24 0.58 24.55
C ALA A 406 -2.44 -0.37 24.61
N LEU A 407 -3.46 -0.15 23.78
CA LEU A 407 -4.65 -0.99 23.76
C LEU A 407 -4.43 -2.25 22.90
N SER A 408 -5.08 -3.36 23.30
CA SER A 408 -5.24 -4.57 22.47
C SER A 408 -6.32 -4.36 21.40
N LYS A 409 -6.46 -5.28 20.43
CA LYS A 409 -7.58 -5.19 19.46
C LYS A 409 -8.93 -5.25 20.19
N SER A 410 -9.08 -6.23 21.07
CA SER A 410 -10.25 -6.42 21.93
C SER A 410 -10.61 -5.19 22.79
N SER A 411 -9.61 -4.51 23.37
CA SER A 411 -9.88 -3.32 24.19
C SER A 411 -10.16 -2.09 23.34
N THR A 412 -9.49 -1.92 22.20
CA THR A 412 -9.81 -0.86 21.22
C THR A 412 -11.23 -0.99 20.70
N GLN A 413 -11.72 -2.23 20.48
CA GLN A 413 -13.10 -2.49 20.12
C GLN A 413 -14.06 -2.09 21.25
N ARG A 414 -13.83 -2.53 22.51
CA ARG A 414 -14.69 -2.14 23.64
C ARG A 414 -14.75 -0.62 23.88
N PHE A 415 -13.69 0.13 23.55
CA PHE A 415 -13.75 1.60 23.54
C PHE A 415 -14.66 2.12 22.42
N LEU A 416 -14.60 1.58 21.20
CA LEU A 416 -15.57 1.92 20.14
C LEU A 416 -17.01 1.59 20.55
N ASP A 417 -17.23 0.41 21.14
CA ASP A 417 -18.55 -0.08 21.52
C ASP A 417 -19.23 0.86 22.53
N PHE A 418 -18.47 1.47 23.45
CA PHE A 418 -18.95 2.53 24.35
C PHE A 418 -19.49 3.74 23.58
N PHE A 419 -18.71 4.31 22.65
CA PHE A 419 -19.15 5.48 21.89
C PHE A 419 -20.33 5.18 20.96
N ASN A 420 -20.33 3.98 20.34
CA ASN A 420 -21.42 3.50 19.52
C ASN A 420 -22.72 3.30 20.35
N SER A 421 -22.64 2.90 21.63
CA SER A 421 -23.82 2.58 22.45
C SER A 421 -24.70 3.79 22.76
N PHE A 422 -24.21 5.02 22.56
CA PHE A 422 -25.00 6.25 22.63
C PHE A 422 -24.94 7.07 21.32
N GLY A 423 -24.63 6.42 20.19
CA GLY A 423 -24.72 7.01 18.85
C GLY A 423 -23.67 8.07 18.52
N PHE A 424 -22.59 8.17 19.28
CA PHE A 424 -21.55 9.16 19.02
C PHE A 424 -20.72 8.81 17.77
N SER A 425 -20.41 9.82 16.95
CA SER A 425 -19.47 9.71 15.84
C SER A 425 -18.78 11.06 15.60
N ASN A 426 -17.49 11.00 15.28
CA ASN A 426 -16.68 12.10 14.76
C ASN A 426 -15.55 11.51 13.88
N GLU A 427 -14.80 12.36 13.17
CA GLU A 427 -13.72 11.90 12.27
C GLU A 427 -12.68 11.01 12.99
N ASN A 428 -12.38 11.33 14.26
CA ASN A 428 -11.47 10.56 15.10
C ASN A 428 -11.99 9.13 15.36
N LEU A 429 -13.28 8.97 15.70
CA LEU A 429 -13.90 7.66 15.93
C LEU A 429 -13.98 6.84 14.63
N GLU A 430 -14.34 7.46 13.51
CA GLU A 430 -14.38 6.78 12.21
C GLU A 430 -12.98 6.36 11.73
N PHE A 431 -11.93 7.12 12.04
CA PHE A 431 -10.54 6.71 11.80
C PHE A 431 -10.14 5.48 12.65
N VAL A 432 -10.57 5.41 13.92
CA VAL A 432 -10.36 4.20 14.75
C VAL A 432 -11.13 2.99 14.21
N LYS A 433 -12.37 3.19 13.76
CA LYS A 433 -13.17 2.16 13.06
C LYS A 433 -12.45 1.66 11.80
N GLU A 434 -11.95 2.56 10.95
CA GLU A 434 -11.19 2.22 9.74
C GLU A 434 -9.94 1.38 10.08
N ILE A 435 -9.17 1.79 11.11
CA ILE A 435 -8.00 1.04 11.60
C ILE A 435 -8.37 -0.41 11.95
N LEU A 436 -9.42 -0.61 12.77
CA LEU A 436 -9.80 -1.93 13.27
C LEU A 436 -10.48 -2.84 12.22
N VAL A 437 -11.30 -2.24 11.34
CA VAL A 437 -12.03 -2.94 10.28
C VAL A 437 -11.08 -3.39 9.17
N LYS A 438 -10.24 -2.49 8.64
CA LYS A 438 -9.29 -2.86 7.58
C LYS A 438 -8.23 -3.84 8.08
N GLY A 439 -7.89 -3.80 9.38
CA GLY A 439 -6.92 -4.71 10.01
C GLY A 439 -5.52 -4.12 10.18
N TYR A 440 -5.42 -2.80 10.28
CA TYR A 440 -4.16 -2.11 10.60
C TYR A 440 -3.76 -2.37 12.05
N SER A 441 -2.45 -2.34 12.30
CA SER A 441 -1.82 -2.45 13.61
C SER A 441 -0.54 -1.59 13.62
N PHE A 442 0.10 -1.42 14.77
CA PHE A 442 1.28 -0.57 14.85
C PHE A 442 2.47 -1.24 15.55
N ARG A 443 3.69 -0.91 15.10
CA ARG A 443 4.96 -1.35 15.69
C ARG A 443 5.70 -0.16 16.31
N ARG A 444 5.99 -0.21 17.60
CA ARG A 444 6.74 0.85 18.30
C ARG A 444 8.19 0.85 17.84
N VAL A 445 8.72 2.00 17.41
CA VAL A 445 10.16 2.18 17.15
C VAL A 445 10.90 2.12 18.49
N ASN A 446 11.90 1.25 18.58
CA ASN A 446 12.65 0.97 19.82
C ASN A 446 14.15 1.21 19.69
N LEU A 447 14.67 1.29 18.46
CA LEU A 447 16.07 1.45 18.11
C LEU A 447 16.19 2.22 16.79
N ILE A 448 17.08 3.21 16.73
CA ILE A 448 17.52 3.85 15.48
C ILE A 448 19.05 3.92 15.53
N GLU A 449 19.73 3.08 14.77
CA GLU A 449 21.20 3.09 14.68
C GLU A 449 21.67 3.33 13.24
N GLU A 450 22.76 4.09 13.06
CA GLU A 450 23.45 4.22 11.78
C GLU A 450 24.47 3.08 11.64
N ILE A 451 24.45 2.39 10.51
CA ILE A 451 25.29 1.23 10.22
C ILE A 451 26.08 1.43 8.92
N ASP A 452 27.28 0.87 8.84
CA ASP A 452 28.03 0.77 7.60
C ASP A 452 27.40 -0.28 6.66
N TYR A 453 27.53 -0.06 5.35
CA TYR A 453 26.96 -0.91 4.32
C TYR A 453 27.96 -1.16 3.18
N ASP A 454 28.14 -2.43 2.82
CA ASP A 454 29.27 -2.94 2.03
C ASP A 454 28.87 -3.43 0.62
N LYS A 455 27.61 -3.28 0.24
CA LYS A 455 27.11 -3.72 -1.08
C LYS A 455 27.07 -2.55 -2.04
N GLU A 456 27.32 -2.84 -3.31
CA GLU A 456 27.37 -1.87 -4.40
C GLU A 456 26.04 -1.12 -4.61
N TYR A 457 24.91 -1.80 -4.38
CA TYR A 457 23.57 -1.28 -4.65
C TYR A 457 22.63 -1.27 -3.44
N VAL A 458 21.66 -0.36 -3.50
CA VAL A 458 20.41 -0.38 -2.72
C VAL A 458 19.22 -0.39 -3.68
N TYR A 459 18.08 -0.91 -3.21
CA TYR A 459 17.00 -1.41 -4.07
C TYR A 459 15.62 -0.83 -3.75
N ASP A 460 14.73 -0.70 -4.75
CA ASP A 460 13.35 -0.17 -4.56
C ASP A 460 12.36 -0.70 -5.63
N PHE A 461 11.07 -0.35 -5.53
CA PHE A 461 10.01 -0.73 -6.48
C PHE A 461 9.20 0.47 -7.01
N GLN A 462 8.97 0.53 -8.33
CA GLN A 462 7.97 1.40 -8.98
C GLN A 462 6.66 0.60 -9.08
N VAL A 463 5.47 1.18 -8.86
CA VAL A 463 4.23 0.60 -9.43
C VAL A 463 4.19 0.84 -10.95
N SER A 464 3.52 -0.01 -11.74
CA SER A 464 3.59 0.08 -13.21
C SER A 464 2.30 0.45 -13.96
N GLU A 465 1.11 0.16 -13.41
CA GLU A 465 -0.18 0.51 -14.04
C GLU A 465 -0.69 1.93 -13.66
N GLU A 466 -0.03 2.57 -12.68
CA GLU A 466 0.21 4.01 -12.65
C GLU A 466 1.74 4.18 -12.72
N GLY A 467 2.28 5.26 -13.30
CA GLY A 467 3.73 5.53 -13.41
C GLY A 467 4.42 5.70 -12.04
N GLY A 468 4.66 4.59 -11.35
CA GLY A 468 4.49 4.50 -9.91
C GLY A 468 5.75 4.64 -9.07
N HIS A 469 6.76 5.33 -9.60
CA HIS A 469 7.92 5.81 -8.87
C HIS A 469 8.38 7.16 -9.40
N PHE A 470 7.40 8.06 -9.47
CA PHE A 470 7.55 9.50 -9.43
C PHE A 470 8.38 10.14 -10.55
N VAL A 471 7.71 10.26 -11.71
CA VAL A 471 7.32 11.63 -12.05
C VAL A 471 6.41 12.13 -10.92
N HIS A 472 7.05 12.71 -9.91
CA HIS A 472 6.73 14.05 -9.39
C HIS A 472 5.24 14.45 -9.62
N ALA A 473 4.42 14.59 -8.58
CA ALA A 473 4.32 15.89 -7.88
C ALA A 473 3.96 15.86 -6.39
N SER A 474 3.96 17.06 -5.81
CA SER A 474 3.20 17.47 -4.63
C SER A 474 1.72 17.14 -4.76
N GLY A 475 1.03 17.04 -3.61
CA GLY A 475 -0.36 16.62 -3.63
C GLY A 475 -1.30 17.77 -4.00
N ILE A 476 -1.92 17.73 -5.19
CA ILE A 476 -3.35 17.98 -5.30
C ILE A 476 -3.98 17.17 -6.46
N VAL A 477 -4.77 16.13 -6.14
CA VAL A 477 -6.07 15.95 -6.82
C VAL A 477 -7.05 16.88 -6.09
N ILE A 478 -7.93 17.60 -6.82
CA ILE A 478 -8.66 18.85 -6.41
C ILE A 478 -7.98 20.18 -6.89
N SER A 479 -7.05 20.18 -7.87
CA SER A 479 -6.45 21.43 -8.41
C SER A 479 -6.62 21.62 -9.92
N ASN A 480 -6.26 20.62 -10.74
CA ASN A 480 -6.44 20.68 -12.20
C ASN A 480 -7.93 20.81 -12.55
N THR A 481 -8.75 19.80 -12.21
CA THR A 481 -10.21 19.81 -12.39
C THR A 481 -10.85 21.03 -11.76
N THR A 482 -10.44 21.42 -10.55
CA THR A 482 -10.94 22.61 -9.86
C THR A 482 -10.58 23.90 -10.62
N THR A 483 -9.39 23.99 -11.21
CA THR A 483 -8.95 25.13 -12.03
C THR A 483 -9.68 25.12 -13.37
N ALA A 484 -9.76 23.99 -14.06
CA ALA A 484 -10.47 23.84 -15.33
C ALA A 484 -11.94 24.28 -15.20
N ILE A 485 -12.64 23.79 -14.18
CA ILE A 485 -14.02 24.18 -13.84
C ILE A 485 -14.12 25.66 -13.52
N ASN A 486 -13.33 26.17 -12.57
CA ASN A 486 -13.50 27.57 -12.13
C ASN A 486 -12.98 28.60 -13.12
N LEU A 487 -11.99 28.25 -13.95
CA LEU A 487 -11.50 29.10 -15.03
C LEU A 487 -12.45 29.08 -16.22
N GLY A 488 -13.00 27.91 -16.59
CA GLY A 488 -13.99 27.78 -17.65
C GLY A 488 -15.29 28.51 -17.30
N ALA A 489 -15.81 28.27 -16.10
CA ALA A 489 -16.95 29.00 -15.54
C ALA A 489 -16.69 30.53 -15.44
N ALA A 490 -15.48 30.94 -15.05
CA ALA A 490 -15.15 32.37 -15.02
C ALA A 490 -15.06 32.99 -16.42
N LEU A 491 -14.47 32.30 -17.40
CA LEU A 491 -14.44 32.71 -18.81
C LEU A 491 -15.87 32.84 -19.37
N ASN A 492 -16.72 31.86 -19.08
CA ASN A 492 -18.12 31.85 -19.46
C ASN A 492 -18.90 33.02 -18.82
N SER A 493 -18.61 33.36 -17.55
CA SER A 493 -19.13 34.57 -16.89
C SER A 493 -18.65 35.90 -17.50
N PHE A 494 -17.71 35.87 -18.45
CA PHE A 494 -17.31 37.00 -19.30
C PHE A 494 -17.85 36.89 -20.75
N GLY A 495 -18.89 36.09 -20.98
CA GLY A 495 -19.54 35.96 -22.29
C GLY A 495 -18.72 35.16 -23.31
N LYS A 496 -17.91 34.19 -22.85
CA LYS A 496 -17.19 33.25 -23.72
C LYS A 496 -17.89 31.91 -23.77
N ASP A 497 -17.91 31.31 -24.94
CA ASP A 497 -18.36 29.92 -25.09
C ASP A 497 -17.22 28.98 -24.69
N VAL A 498 -17.48 28.05 -23.77
CA VAL A 498 -16.44 27.21 -23.15
C VAL A 498 -16.91 25.77 -23.01
N VAL A 499 -16.12 24.83 -23.56
CA VAL A 499 -16.24 23.40 -23.32
C VAL A 499 -15.09 22.91 -22.45
N ILE A 500 -15.39 22.19 -21.36
CA ILE A 500 -14.43 21.46 -20.55
C ILE A 500 -14.47 19.98 -20.93
N LEU A 501 -13.36 19.47 -21.45
CA LEU A 501 -13.18 18.08 -21.88
C LEU A 501 -12.45 17.30 -20.77
N ASP A 502 -13.10 16.28 -20.19
CA ASP A 502 -12.51 15.44 -19.14
C ASP A 502 -11.53 14.44 -19.78
N ALA A 503 -10.30 14.88 -20.00
CA ALA A 503 -9.26 14.11 -20.70
C ALA A 503 -8.57 13.06 -19.80
N ASN A 504 -8.93 13.00 -18.52
CA ASN A 504 -8.53 11.95 -17.58
C ASN A 504 -9.42 10.72 -17.77
N LEU A 505 -9.09 9.88 -18.77
CA LEU A 505 -9.95 8.79 -19.22
C LEU A 505 -10.08 7.66 -18.19
N THR A 506 -9.04 7.43 -17.38
CA THR A 506 -8.99 6.37 -16.37
C THR A 506 -9.55 6.76 -15.01
N THR A 507 -9.49 8.04 -14.62
CA THR A 507 -10.00 8.54 -13.33
C THR A 507 -10.76 9.86 -13.46
N PRO A 508 -11.84 9.93 -14.27
CA PRO A 508 -12.51 11.19 -14.62
C PRO A 508 -13.16 11.88 -13.42
N ASN A 509 -13.11 13.22 -13.40
CA ASN A 509 -13.53 14.04 -12.25
C ASN A 509 -14.52 15.15 -12.59
N VAL A 510 -14.62 15.62 -13.84
CA VAL A 510 -15.45 16.79 -14.21
C VAL A 510 -16.92 16.49 -13.93
N GLY A 511 -17.43 15.33 -14.36
CA GLY A 511 -18.81 14.90 -14.07
C GLY A 511 -19.08 14.66 -12.58
N LEU A 512 -18.08 14.18 -11.82
CA LEU A 512 -18.20 14.01 -10.36
C LEU A 512 -18.18 15.35 -9.60
N HIS A 513 -17.49 16.36 -10.14
CA HIS A 513 -17.44 17.71 -9.58
C HIS A 513 -18.71 18.53 -9.89
N LEU A 514 -19.33 18.33 -11.07
CA LEU A 514 -20.47 19.10 -11.59
C LEU A 514 -21.80 18.32 -11.60
N GLY A 515 -21.97 17.35 -10.70
CA GLY A 515 -23.25 16.68 -10.45
C GLY A 515 -23.74 15.70 -11.54
N ALA A 516 -23.05 15.62 -12.68
CA ALA A 516 -23.38 14.76 -13.82
C ALA A 516 -22.36 13.60 -14.00
N PRO A 517 -22.29 12.60 -13.08
CA PRO A 517 -21.31 11.52 -13.14
C PRO A 517 -21.63 10.42 -14.16
N LEU A 518 -22.88 10.32 -14.60
CA LEU A 518 -23.36 9.31 -15.55
C LEU A 518 -24.16 10.01 -16.64
N VAL A 519 -23.75 9.82 -17.89
CA VAL A 519 -24.39 10.38 -19.09
C VAL A 519 -24.55 9.31 -20.17
N PRO A 520 -25.55 9.42 -21.07
CA PRO A 520 -25.76 8.42 -22.13
C PRO A 520 -24.60 8.31 -23.13
N VAL A 521 -23.93 9.42 -23.42
CA VAL A 521 -22.77 9.47 -24.32
C VAL A 521 -21.62 10.17 -23.63
N ASN A 522 -20.47 9.50 -23.52
CA ASN A 522 -19.27 10.03 -22.88
C ASN A 522 -18.11 10.08 -23.89
N LEU A 523 -17.00 10.69 -23.50
CA LEU A 523 -15.80 10.80 -24.33
C LEU A 523 -15.26 9.43 -24.79
N ASN A 524 -15.32 8.39 -23.95
CA ASN A 524 -14.90 7.04 -24.33
C ASN A 524 -15.75 6.51 -25.50
N HIS A 525 -17.06 6.78 -25.54
CA HIS A 525 -17.91 6.42 -26.68
C HIS A 525 -17.46 7.13 -27.97
N VAL A 526 -17.10 8.42 -27.89
CA VAL A 526 -16.61 9.21 -29.04
C VAL A 526 -15.25 8.73 -29.52
N LEU A 527 -14.31 8.48 -28.61
CA LEU A 527 -12.96 7.96 -28.90
C LEU A 527 -13.00 6.52 -29.44
N LEU A 528 -13.99 5.70 -29.04
CA LEU A 528 -14.29 4.40 -29.64
C LEU A 528 -15.08 4.51 -30.96
N GLY A 529 -15.50 5.71 -31.38
CA GLY A 529 -16.23 5.93 -32.64
C GLY A 529 -17.70 5.51 -32.62
N LYS A 530 -18.28 5.30 -31.44
CA LYS A 530 -19.67 4.88 -31.22
C LYS A 530 -20.68 6.04 -31.24
N ALA A 531 -20.21 7.28 -31.20
CA ALA A 531 -21.04 8.50 -31.18
C ALA A 531 -20.25 9.71 -31.72
N ASN A 532 -20.96 10.80 -32.06
CA ASN A 532 -20.33 12.07 -32.39
C ASN A 532 -19.96 12.84 -31.12
N VAL A 533 -19.01 13.77 -31.22
CA VAL A 533 -18.63 14.59 -30.07
C VAL A 533 -19.76 15.51 -29.60
N ALA A 534 -20.60 16.01 -30.51
CA ALA A 534 -21.74 16.86 -30.16
C ALA A 534 -22.73 16.15 -29.24
N ASP A 535 -22.96 14.85 -29.48
CA ASP A 535 -23.84 13.99 -28.70
C ASP A 535 -23.35 13.81 -27.24
N ALA A 536 -22.06 14.09 -26.98
CA ALA A 536 -21.39 14.01 -25.68
C ALA A 536 -21.14 15.39 -25.03
N VAL A 537 -21.61 16.49 -25.62
CA VAL A 537 -21.57 17.83 -25.01
C VAL A 537 -22.83 18.04 -24.16
N TYR A 538 -22.63 18.29 -22.87
CA TYR A 538 -23.70 18.63 -21.93
C TYR A 538 -23.49 20.04 -21.39
N GLU A 539 -24.56 20.82 -21.28
CA GLU A 539 -24.50 22.13 -20.64
C GLU A 539 -24.81 21.99 -19.14
N HIS A 540 -23.88 22.44 -18.29
CA HIS A 540 -24.11 22.56 -16.86
C HIS A 540 -24.99 23.80 -16.59
N GLU A 541 -25.75 23.83 -15.48
CA GLU A 541 -26.69 24.92 -15.13
C GLU A 541 -26.06 26.32 -15.11
N SER A 542 -24.74 26.40 -15.05
CA SER A 542 -23.96 27.63 -15.16
C SER A 542 -23.76 28.19 -16.58
N GLY A 543 -24.27 27.53 -17.64
CA GLY A 543 -24.00 27.87 -19.04
C GLY A 543 -22.61 27.43 -19.54
N THR A 544 -21.89 26.64 -18.75
CA THR A 544 -20.58 26.07 -19.11
C THR A 544 -20.77 24.66 -19.66
N LYS A 545 -20.23 24.37 -20.84
CA LYS A 545 -20.36 23.06 -21.48
C LYS A 545 -19.29 22.09 -20.98
N ILE A 546 -19.63 20.81 -20.88
CA ILE A 546 -18.73 19.74 -20.46
C ILE A 546 -18.85 18.52 -21.38
N VAL A 547 -17.74 17.78 -21.52
CA VAL A 547 -17.68 16.47 -22.19
C VAL A 547 -17.02 15.50 -21.21
N PRO A 548 -17.79 14.74 -20.42
CA PRO A 548 -17.28 13.86 -19.37
C PRO A 548 -16.79 12.52 -19.94
N SER A 549 -15.88 11.88 -19.22
CA SER A 549 -15.37 10.52 -19.51
C SER A 549 -16.06 9.45 -18.65
N SER A 550 -15.97 8.19 -19.06
CA SER A 550 -16.75 7.09 -18.48
C SER A 550 -16.22 6.61 -17.13
N LEU A 551 -17.13 6.49 -16.14
CA LEU A 551 -16.85 5.80 -14.87
C LEU A 551 -16.97 4.26 -14.96
N SER A 552 -17.35 3.71 -16.12
CA SER A 552 -17.55 2.27 -16.32
C SER A 552 -16.21 1.58 -16.61
N ILE A 553 -15.81 0.66 -15.73
CA ILE A 553 -14.59 -0.16 -15.83
C ILE A 553 -14.48 -0.88 -17.19
N LYS A 554 -15.62 -1.21 -17.83
CA LYS A 554 -15.67 -1.86 -19.15
C LYS A 554 -15.19 -0.96 -20.29
N ASP A 555 -15.29 0.36 -20.13
CA ASP A 555 -14.93 1.37 -21.14
C ASP A 555 -13.55 2.00 -20.90
N LEU A 556 -12.83 1.54 -19.86
CA LEU A 556 -11.46 1.95 -19.54
C LEU A 556 -10.40 1.13 -20.31
N GLN A 557 -10.77 -0.01 -20.88
CA GLN A 557 -9.83 -0.89 -21.59
C GLN A 557 -9.82 -0.59 -23.10
N ALA A 558 -8.64 -0.28 -23.63
CA ALA A 558 -8.34 -0.05 -25.05
C ALA A 558 -9.00 1.19 -25.73
N VAL A 559 -8.94 2.36 -25.09
CA VAL A 559 -9.27 3.65 -25.75
C VAL A 559 -8.05 4.21 -26.49
N ASN A 560 -8.23 4.70 -27.72
CA ASN A 560 -7.15 5.29 -28.53
C ASN A 560 -7.02 6.80 -28.28
N HIS A 561 -6.08 7.18 -27.40
CA HIS A 561 -5.79 8.56 -27.00
C HIS A 561 -5.50 9.51 -28.17
N ASN A 562 -4.92 9.03 -29.28
CA ASN A 562 -4.54 9.88 -30.43
C ASN A 562 -5.76 10.57 -31.09
N ARG A 563 -6.98 10.09 -30.82
CA ARG A 563 -8.23 10.71 -31.30
C ARG A 563 -8.66 11.96 -30.51
N LEU A 564 -8.06 12.26 -29.35
CA LEU A 564 -8.31 13.50 -28.60
C LEU A 564 -8.03 14.77 -29.43
N LYS A 565 -7.11 14.68 -30.40
CA LYS A 565 -6.77 15.75 -31.35
C LYS A 565 -7.85 15.95 -32.43
N GLU A 566 -8.57 14.89 -32.80
CA GLU A 566 -9.73 14.92 -33.69
C GLU A 566 -10.95 15.52 -32.98
N VAL A 567 -11.19 15.06 -31.75
CA VAL A 567 -12.23 15.57 -30.83
C VAL A 567 -12.05 17.08 -30.60
N GLY A 568 -10.84 17.54 -30.27
CA GLY A 568 -10.54 18.96 -30.08
C GLY A 568 -10.82 19.82 -31.31
N ARG A 569 -10.41 19.36 -32.51
CA ARG A 569 -10.69 20.05 -33.79
C ARG A 569 -12.19 20.19 -34.10
N LYS A 570 -13.03 19.30 -33.55
CA LYS A 570 -14.49 19.38 -33.65
C LYS A 570 -15.05 20.33 -32.58
N LEU A 571 -14.59 20.24 -31.33
CA LEU A 571 -15.03 21.13 -30.24
C LEU A 571 -14.66 22.61 -30.45
N LYS A 572 -13.51 22.91 -31.07
CA LYS A 572 -13.11 24.29 -31.47
C LYS A 572 -14.04 24.94 -32.50
N LYS A 573 -15.04 24.23 -33.01
CA LYS A 573 -16.12 24.79 -33.86
C LYS A 573 -17.40 25.09 -33.09
N LEU A 574 -17.45 24.76 -31.79
CA LEU A 574 -18.64 24.78 -30.93
C LEU A 574 -18.45 25.63 -29.66
N ALA A 575 -17.25 26.21 -29.46
CA ALA A 575 -16.88 27.07 -28.34
C ALA A 575 -15.63 27.91 -28.65
N ASP A 576 -15.49 29.08 -28.02
CA ASP A 576 -14.27 29.92 -28.07
C ASP A 576 -13.08 29.23 -27.39
N TYR A 577 -13.32 28.52 -26.29
CA TYR A 577 -12.31 27.83 -25.50
C TYR A 577 -12.66 26.34 -25.33
N VAL A 578 -11.68 25.47 -25.58
CA VAL A 578 -11.75 24.05 -25.24
C VAL A 578 -10.68 23.77 -24.17
N ILE A 579 -11.12 23.58 -22.93
CA ILE A 579 -10.25 23.31 -21.78
C ILE A 579 -10.12 21.79 -21.63
N TYR A 580 -8.92 21.26 -21.79
CA TYR A 580 -8.61 19.86 -21.49
C TYR A 580 -8.30 19.73 -19.99
N ASP A 581 -9.15 19.04 -19.22
CA ASP A 581 -8.80 18.64 -17.86
C ASP A 581 -7.92 17.38 -17.92
N SER A 582 -6.61 17.60 -17.89
CA SER A 582 -5.61 16.53 -17.97
C SER A 582 -5.46 15.82 -16.63
N ALA A 583 -5.22 14.50 -16.71
CA ALA A 583 -4.65 13.72 -15.61
C ALA A 583 -3.36 14.37 -15.05
N ALA A 584 -3.02 14.02 -13.81
CA ALA A 584 -1.83 14.52 -13.12
C ALA A 584 -0.57 13.70 -13.48
N GLY A 585 0.59 14.35 -13.52
CA GLY A 585 1.84 13.74 -13.98
C GLY A 585 1.93 13.69 -15.51
N LEU A 586 2.86 12.88 -16.04
CA LEU A 586 3.21 12.83 -17.47
C LEU A 586 2.95 11.44 -18.08
N GLY A 587 1.75 10.88 -17.85
CA GLY A 587 1.31 9.63 -18.48
C GLY A 587 0.73 9.86 -19.88
N ASP A 588 0.37 8.77 -20.57
CA ASP A 588 -0.10 8.79 -21.96
C ASP A 588 -1.31 9.71 -22.19
N GLU A 589 -2.25 9.76 -21.24
CA GLU A 589 -3.38 10.69 -21.25
C GLU A 589 -2.92 12.16 -21.26
N THR A 590 -1.97 12.52 -20.39
CA THR A 590 -1.41 13.87 -20.34
C THR A 590 -0.63 14.21 -21.61
N LEU A 591 0.16 13.29 -22.14
CA LEU A 591 0.92 13.49 -23.37
C LEU A 591 -0.03 13.70 -24.56
N ALA A 592 -1.11 12.92 -24.66
CA ALA A 592 -2.13 13.10 -25.70
C ALA A 592 -2.92 14.42 -25.54
N ALA A 593 -3.18 14.88 -24.31
CA ALA A 593 -3.76 16.19 -24.04
C ALA A 593 -2.82 17.33 -24.48
N ILE A 594 -1.53 17.25 -24.13
CA ILE A 594 -0.49 18.22 -24.58
C ILE A 594 -0.35 18.20 -26.11
N GLU A 595 -0.39 17.04 -26.75
CA GLU A 595 -0.32 16.96 -28.22
C GLU A 595 -1.57 17.56 -28.90
N SER A 596 -2.72 17.54 -28.22
CA SER A 596 -4.01 18.05 -28.71
C SER A 596 -4.24 19.55 -28.49
N GLY A 597 -3.75 20.13 -27.38
CA GLY A 597 -3.91 21.55 -27.06
C GLY A 597 -2.99 22.49 -27.84
N ASP A 598 -3.35 23.78 -27.93
CA ASP A 598 -2.56 24.79 -28.68
C ASP A 598 -1.61 25.57 -27.76
N GLU A 599 -2.14 26.09 -26.64
CA GLU A 599 -1.38 26.71 -25.55
C GLU A 599 -1.56 25.91 -24.26
N MET A 600 -0.49 25.78 -23.48
CA MET A 600 -0.50 25.07 -22.19
C MET A 600 -0.52 26.06 -21.01
N ILE A 601 -1.36 25.78 -20.02
CA ILE A 601 -1.32 26.45 -18.71
C ILE A 601 -0.87 25.42 -17.68
N ILE A 602 0.24 25.70 -17.00
CA ILE A 602 0.76 24.82 -15.95
C ILE A 602 0.10 25.19 -14.62
N VAL A 603 -0.54 24.23 -13.96
CA VAL A 603 -1.13 24.41 -12.63
C VAL A 603 -0.21 23.77 -11.59
N THR A 604 0.14 24.51 -10.55
CA THR A 604 1.00 24.01 -9.46
C THR A 604 0.57 24.60 -8.10
N ASN A 605 1.35 24.37 -7.04
CA ASN A 605 1.22 24.98 -5.71
C ASN A 605 2.61 25.54 -5.28
N PRO A 606 2.74 26.28 -4.17
CA PRO A 606 4.02 26.88 -3.77
C PRO A 606 4.91 25.95 -2.93
N GLU A 607 4.67 24.64 -2.90
CA GLU A 607 5.56 23.67 -2.25
C GLU A 607 6.72 23.31 -3.21
N ILE A 608 7.96 23.21 -2.72
CA ILE A 608 9.13 22.84 -3.56
C ILE A 608 8.85 21.57 -4.39
N PRO A 609 8.24 20.50 -3.85
CA PRO A 609 7.93 19.29 -4.61
C PRO A 609 6.75 19.43 -5.59
N ALA A 610 6.23 20.64 -5.84
CA ALA A 610 5.24 21.01 -6.87
C ALA A 610 5.87 21.88 -8.00
N VAL A 611 6.87 22.68 -7.65
CA VAL A 611 7.53 23.61 -8.58
C VAL A 611 8.46 22.84 -9.52
N THR A 612 9.20 21.86 -8.99
CA THR A 612 10.04 20.97 -9.82
C THR A 612 9.22 20.13 -10.82
N ASP A 613 7.90 20.00 -10.64
CA ASP A 613 6.96 19.40 -11.61
C ASP A 613 6.67 20.33 -12.76
N ALA A 614 6.32 21.57 -12.43
CA ALA A 614 6.11 22.60 -13.43
C ALA A 614 7.37 22.76 -14.30
N LEU A 615 8.57 22.57 -13.74
CA LEU A 615 9.84 22.54 -14.45
C LEU A 615 10.09 21.26 -15.28
N LYS A 616 9.57 20.11 -14.87
CA LYS A 616 9.65 18.85 -15.65
C LYS A 616 8.62 18.84 -16.79
N ALA A 617 7.41 19.32 -16.50
CA ALA A 617 6.32 19.46 -17.46
C ALA A 617 6.61 20.55 -18.50
N SER A 618 7.14 21.73 -18.11
CA SER A 618 7.52 22.78 -19.06
C SER A 618 8.52 22.25 -20.09
N LYS A 619 9.58 21.58 -19.63
CA LYS A 619 10.61 21.00 -20.51
C LYS A 619 10.06 19.93 -21.46
N VAL A 620 9.08 19.12 -21.04
CA VAL A 620 8.40 18.17 -21.95
C VAL A 620 7.50 18.90 -22.96
N ILE A 621 6.75 19.93 -22.53
CA ILE A 621 5.90 20.74 -23.40
C ILE A 621 6.77 21.48 -24.46
N GLU A 622 7.91 22.03 -24.06
CA GLU A 622 8.91 22.66 -24.93
C GLU A 622 9.52 21.65 -25.91
N GLN A 623 9.90 20.45 -25.45
CA GLN A 623 10.39 19.36 -26.30
C GLN A 623 9.34 18.88 -27.32
N MET A 624 8.05 18.97 -26.99
CA MET A 624 6.94 18.72 -27.91
C MET A 624 6.63 19.90 -28.85
N GLY A 625 7.42 20.99 -28.81
CA GLY A 625 7.24 22.19 -29.64
C GLY A 625 5.98 22.98 -29.29
N LYS A 626 5.45 22.83 -28.07
CA LYS A 626 4.20 23.44 -27.62
C LYS A 626 4.46 24.71 -26.82
N LYS A 627 3.58 25.69 -26.97
CA LYS A 627 3.70 27.00 -26.29
C LYS A 627 3.10 26.95 -24.89
N ILE A 628 3.89 27.34 -23.88
CA ILE A 628 3.40 27.55 -22.52
C ILE A 628 2.90 29.00 -22.41
N ARG A 629 1.63 29.18 -22.02
CA ARG A 629 1.03 30.51 -21.79
C ARG A 629 1.42 31.10 -20.43
N GLY A 630 1.71 30.23 -19.46
CA GLY A 630 2.19 30.60 -18.13
C GLY A 630 1.71 29.65 -17.03
N VAL A 631 1.92 30.07 -15.79
CA VAL A 631 1.72 29.24 -14.59
C VAL A 631 0.61 29.80 -13.70
N ILE A 632 -0.29 28.95 -13.20
CA ILE A 632 -1.24 29.27 -12.13
C ILE A 632 -0.75 28.57 -10.85
N ILE A 633 -0.45 29.35 -9.81
CA ILE A 633 -0.04 28.83 -8.51
C ILE A 633 -1.27 28.78 -7.61
N THR A 634 -1.60 27.61 -7.09
CA THR A 634 -2.83 27.34 -6.33
C THR A 634 -2.56 27.05 -4.84
N ARG A 635 -3.59 27.21 -4.02
CA ARG A 635 -3.60 26.89 -2.58
C ARG A 635 -2.54 27.63 -1.74
N VAL A 636 -2.16 28.85 -2.14
CA VAL A 636 -1.17 29.65 -1.40
C VAL A 636 -1.74 30.09 -0.04
N ARG A 637 -1.00 29.82 1.04
CA ARG A 637 -1.38 30.14 2.43
C ARG A 637 -0.59 31.33 2.99
N GLY A 638 0.56 31.66 2.39
CA GLY A 638 1.48 32.68 2.88
C GLY A 638 2.33 32.25 4.07
N SER A 639 2.55 30.93 4.26
CA SER A 639 3.39 30.42 5.36
C SER A 639 4.86 30.36 4.97
N LYS A 640 5.77 30.50 5.96
CA LYS A 640 7.24 30.41 5.76
C LYS A 640 7.76 29.08 5.21
N SER A 641 6.89 28.08 5.06
CA SER A 641 7.15 26.77 4.45
C SER A 641 6.88 26.73 2.94
N GLU A 642 6.26 27.76 2.39
CA GLU A 642 5.97 27.90 0.96
C GLU A 642 7.12 28.62 0.27
N MET A 643 7.47 28.19 -0.95
CA MET A 643 8.40 28.88 -1.82
C MET A 643 7.81 30.26 -2.19
N PRO A 644 8.56 31.37 -2.08
CA PRO A 644 8.08 32.67 -2.50
C PRO A 644 7.71 32.67 -3.99
N ILE A 645 6.62 33.36 -4.35
CA ILE A 645 6.08 33.41 -5.72
C ILE A 645 7.10 33.94 -6.75
N GLU A 646 8.08 34.72 -6.30
CA GLU A 646 9.18 35.19 -7.14
C GLU A 646 10.16 34.05 -7.47
N ASN A 647 10.59 33.27 -6.48
CA ASN A 647 11.41 32.08 -6.71
C ASN A 647 10.70 31.02 -7.56
N VAL A 648 9.37 30.91 -7.48
CA VAL A 648 8.58 30.06 -8.40
C VAL A 648 8.65 30.58 -9.84
N ARG A 649 8.67 31.90 -10.05
CA ARG A 649 8.83 32.52 -11.38
C ARG A 649 10.23 32.35 -11.93
N GLU A 650 11.24 32.58 -11.10
CA GLU A 650 12.67 32.39 -11.42
C GLU A 650 12.94 30.93 -11.80
N MET A 651 12.55 29.97 -10.95
CA MET A 651 12.82 28.53 -11.15
C MET A 651 12.12 27.92 -12.37
N LEU A 652 11.03 28.54 -12.82
CA LEU A 652 10.27 28.08 -13.99
C LEU A 652 10.55 28.87 -15.27
N GLU A 653 11.22 30.03 -15.16
CA GLU A 653 11.46 30.97 -16.27
C GLU A 653 10.18 31.40 -17.02
N LEU A 654 9.01 31.26 -16.38
CA LEU A 654 7.68 31.35 -17.00
C LEU A 654 6.77 32.41 -16.33
N PRO A 655 5.90 33.09 -17.10
CA PRO A 655 5.04 34.13 -16.57
C PRO A 655 3.94 33.55 -15.64
N ILE A 656 3.85 34.09 -14.43
CA ILE A 656 2.75 33.74 -13.52
C ILE A 656 1.47 34.42 -14.01
N LEU A 657 0.46 33.62 -14.38
CA LEU A 657 -0.84 34.09 -14.85
C LEU A 657 -1.68 34.64 -13.71
N GLY A 658 -1.62 33.98 -12.54
CA GLY A 658 -2.20 34.45 -11.29
C GLY A 658 -1.97 33.46 -10.14
N VAL A 659 -2.41 33.87 -8.95
CA VAL A 659 -2.24 33.13 -7.70
C VAL A 659 -3.59 32.92 -7.02
N ILE A 660 -3.97 31.65 -6.81
CA ILE A 660 -5.18 31.26 -6.09
C ILE A 660 -4.81 30.97 -4.63
N PRO A 661 -5.32 31.71 -3.64
CA PRO A 661 -5.09 31.40 -2.24
C PRO A 661 -5.84 30.12 -1.79
N GLU A 662 -5.39 29.48 -0.71
CA GLU A 662 -6.17 28.45 -0.03
C GLU A 662 -7.46 29.07 0.52
N ASP A 663 -8.61 28.52 0.12
CA ASP A 663 -9.94 29.06 0.44
C ASP A 663 -10.90 27.90 0.75
N ALA A 664 -11.39 27.81 2.00
CA ALA A 664 -12.21 26.70 2.46
C ALA A 664 -13.54 26.56 1.68
N ASN A 665 -13.98 27.62 0.99
CA ASN A 665 -15.17 27.57 0.17
C ASN A 665 -15.01 26.70 -1.09
N VAL A 666 -13.78 26.35 -1.50
CA VAL A 666 -13.51 25.39 -2.59
C VAL A 666 -14.13 24.02 -2.30
N GLN A 667 -14.02 23.56 -1.04
CA GLN A 667 -14.61 22.28 -0.63
C GLN A 667 -16.15 22.36 -0.55
N LYS A 668 -16.70 23.51 -0.14
CA LYS A 668 -18.16 23.73 -0.13
C LYS A 668 -18.75 23.67 -1.54
N ALA A 669 -18.11 24.32 -2.51
CA ALA A 669 -18.51 24.29 -3.91
C ALA A 669 -18.53 22.85 -4.47
N LEU A 670 -17.49 22.05 -4.18
CA LEU A 670 -17.41 20.64 -4.55
C LEU A 670 -18.49 19.75 -3.91
N VAL A 671 -18.97 20.10 -2.71
CA VAL A 671 -20.13 19.46 -2.07
C VAL A 671 -21.45 19.90 -2.72
N MET A 672 -21.57 21.18 -3.09
CA MET A 672 -22.72 21.76 -3.80
C MET A 672 -22.82 21.34 -5.28
N LYS A 673 -21.81 20.65 -5.82
CA LYS A 673 -21.74 20.19 -7.23
C LYS A 673 -21.71 21.30 -8.28
N ASP A 674 -21.15 22.46 -7.92
CA ASP A 674 -21.02 23.62 -8.80
C ASP A 674 -19.66 24.33 -8.56
N ALA A 675 -19.28 25.23 -9.47
CA ALA A 675 -18.06 26.01 -9.38
C ALA A 675 -18.08 26.99 -8.18
N LEU A 676 -16.90 27.24 -7.61
CA LEU A 676 -16.69 28.26 -6.59
C LEU A 676 -17.08 29.66 -7.11
N VAL A 677 -16.85 29.92 -8.40
CA VAL A 677 -17.10 31.22 -9.03
C VAL A 677 -18.59 31.59 -9.17
N HIS A 678 -19.51 30.64 -8.95
CA HIS A 678 -20.96 30.87 -8.83
C HIS A 678 -21.43 30.76 -7.37
N THR A 679 -21.10 29.64 -6.70
CA THR A 679 -21.55 29.37 -5.32
C THR A 679 -21.00 30.37 -4.29
N HIS A 680 -19.76 30.83 -4.46
CA HIS A 680 -19.06 31.72 -3.52
C HIS A 680 -18.30 32.83 -4.28
N PRO A 681 -18.99 33.69 -5.05
CA PRO A 681 -18.39 34.54 -6.08
C PRO A 681 -17.52 35.68 -5.50
N ARG A 682 -17.71 36.00 -4.21
CA ARG A 682 -16.94 37.00 -3.44
C ARG A 682 -15.71 36.42 -2.73
N SER A 683 -15.56 35.08 -2.71
CA SER A 683 -14.42 34.38 -2.07
C SER A 683 -13.08 34.82 -2.67
N LYS A 684 -11.97 34.62 -1.94
CA LYS A 684 -10.65 35.09 -2.38
C LYS A 684 -10.20 34.28 -3.60
N ALA A 685 -10.45 32.96 -3.59
CA ALA A 685 -10.16 32.11 -4.73
C ALA A 685 -11.07 32.39 -5.95
N ALA A 686 -12.37 32.67 -5.78
CA ALA A 686 -13.24 33.02 -6.92
C ALA A 686 -12.79 34.31 -7.63
N ARG A 687 -12.45 35.36 -6.87
CA ARG A 687 -11.92 36.61 -7.44
C ARG A 687 -10.57 36.41 -8.13
N ALA A 688 -9.72 35.53 -7.61
CA ALA A 688 -8.47 35.16 -8.25
C ALA A 688 -8.70 34.44 -9.61
N TYR A 689 -9.61 33.46 -9.68
CA TYR A 689 -9.98 32.82 -10.95
C TYR A 689 -10.59 33.83 -11.95
N LYS A 690 -11.47 34.73 -11.49
CA LYS A 690 -12.06 35.78 -12.36
C LYS A 690 -11.00 36.75 -12.91
N LYS A 691 -9.97 37.12 -12.14
CA LYS A 691 -8.83 37.90 -12.66
C LYS A 691 -8.05 37.16 -13.76
N ILE A 692 -7.81 35.86 -13.59
CA ILE A 692 -7.07 35.06 -14.60
C ILE A 692 -7.93 34.89 -15.86
N ALA A 693 -9.20 34.52 -15.72
CA ALA A 693 -10.14 34.42 -16.84
C ALA A 693 -10.24 35.75 -17.61
N ALA A 694 -10.35 36.89 -16.92
CA ALA A 694 -10.38 38.20 -17.57
C ALA A 694 -9.10 38.47 -18.39
N LYS A 695 -7.91 38.16 -17.83
CA LYS A 695 -6.61 38.28 -18.51
C LYS A 695 -6.46 37.33 -19.71
N LEU A 696 -7.13 36.17 -19.71
CA LEU A 696 -7.16 35.24 -20.84
C LEU A 696 -8.19 35.64 -21.91
N ALA A 697 -9.36 36.15 -21.51
CA ALA A 697 -10.42 36.63 -22.41
C ALA A 697 -10.16 38.02 -23.00
N GLY A 698 -9.15 38.75 -22.51
CA GLY A 698 -8.81 40.10 -22.97
C GLY A 698 -9.72 41.21 -22.43
N VAL A 699 -10.43 40.97 -21.33
CA VAL A 699 -11.44 41.90 -20.78
C VAL A 699 -10.97 42.60 -19.49
N SER A 700 -11.43 43.83 -19.27
CA SER A 700 -11.12 44.60 -18.06
C SER A 700 -11.99 44.15 -16.87
N TYR A 701 -11.37 43.50 -15.87
CA TYR A 701 -12.03 43.16 -14.61
C TYR A 701 -11.58 44.07 -13.46
N LYS A 702 -12.48 44.95 -13.01
CA LYS A 702 -12.37 45.62 -11.70
C LYS A 702 -13.10 44.79 -10.65
N GLU A 703 -12.52 44.64 -9.47
CA GLU A 703 -13.29 44.20 -8.30
C GLU A 703 -14.20 45.35 -7.86
N LYS A 704 -15.50 45.08 -7.66
CA LYS A 704 -16.39 46.05 -7.03
C LYS A 704 -15.92 46.30 -5.58
N SER A 705 -15.83 47.57 -5.22
CA SER A 705 -15.54 48.04 -3.86
C SER A 705 -16.55 47.48 -2.86
N TRP A 706 -16.18 47.43 -1.58
CA TRP A 706 -17.12 47.10 -0.51
C TRP A 706 -18.26 48.13 -0.41
N LEU A 707 -17.99 49.39 -0.78
CA LEU A 707 -18.98 50.47 -0.86
C LEU A 707 -19.94 50.28 -2.06
N GLU A 708 -19.41 50.06 -3.26
CA GLU A 708 -20.19 49.77 -4.48
C GLU A 708 -21.10 48.54 -4.26
N SER A 709 -20.55 47.49 -3.61
CA SER A 709 -21.27 46.27 -3.23
C SER A 709 -22.37 46.48 -2.18
N LEU A 710 -22.40 47.63 -1.49
CA LEU A 710 -23.39 47.99 -0.47
C LEU A 710 -24.50 48.90 -1.04
N PHE A 711 -24.19 49.71 -2.05
CA PHE A 711 -25.13 50.61 -2.72
C PHE A 711 -25.71 50.07 -4.03
N GLY A 712 -25.27 48.90 -4.50
CA GLY A 712 -25.85 48.21 -5.66
C GLY A 712 -25.43 48.74 -7.04
N LEU A 713 -24.46 49.65 -7.08
CA LEU A 713 -23.81 50.20 -8.27
C LEU A 713 -22.83 49.19 -8.88
#